data_AF-A0A835KCB7-F1
#
_entry.id   AF-A0A835KCB7-F1
#
_cell.length_a   1.000
_cell.length_b   1.000
_cell.length_c   1.000
_cell.angle_alpha   90.00
_cell.angle_beta   90.00
_cell.angle_gamma   90.00
#
_symmetry.space_group_name_H-M   'P 1'
#
loop_
_entity.id
_entity.type
_entity.pdbx_description
1 polymer ?
#
loop_
_entity_poly.entity_id
_entity_poly.type
_entity_poly.pdbx_seq_one_letter_code
_entity_poly.pdbx_strand_id
1 'polypeptide(L)'
;MPISLLKPITNNFNDAQVIGRGGFAVVYKGVLENGKVVAVKKQSNLSMDEKEYIQEVRCLLRVQHKNIIRFLGYCADTQGKMWDHGGKLVMADVRERLLCFEYVPNGTLKDYITDASCGLEWRKRYQIIKGICEGLHYLHEMRIVHLDLKPSNILLDDNMVPKIADFGISRCFDQEQSWAIATQVVGTLGYLAPECDTRMITYKLDMYSLGVIIKEILTGRKAYSSVENVLESWRNRLKTSSAVDTVLGQIRVCFEISTDCIEHNPEKRPNTKRIIELLEQTECMDEFNESDVQVPAFNDDEKPPSFSASAGTKGLVTMESVKYLKEDAALTADTVRAEIEINATSSATLLRKRLDLVAVLDVSGGMEGRKMESIKKAAKFVIMKLTPEDRLSIVTFSDDGATRLNPLRLITEAAQKELCALVDGLQAATGGGGTNIRAGLKTGLAVIADRVNTRARVANVFLMSGGHQSSASGDARHLDPGKAATIYTFGFGSDTDPRLMADIAAKTPGGSFTYLSDGSNLSLAFAQLLPGLLTVVAQDVRLIITPNTEDGDVDAVHVQGPRGVVFKQSTDAVTGPITVNLGTLNAGESHRVVVEFLLKDVSAAASEAYEAVLGDIQLIFNARGKWLVRQTPEEIQIMRTPTPSQASDDEHDVRR
;
A
#
# COMPACT_ATOMS: atom_id res chain seq x y z
N MET A 1 16.36 14.38 -16.23
CA MET A 1 16.64 13.74 -17.54
C MET A 1 17.29 14.76 -18.47
N PRO A 2 18.40 14.40 -19.13
CA PRO A 2 19.04 15.27 -20.12
C PRO A 2 18.15 15.50 -21.34
N ILE A 3 18.15 16.71 -21.92
CA ILE A 3 17.43 16.99 -23.17
C ILE A 3 17.93 16.13 -24.33
N SER A 4 19.21 15.75 -24.30
CA SER A 4 19.85 14.84 -25.26
C SER A 4 19.23 13.45 -25.28
N LEU A 5 18.57 13.03 -24.19
CA LEU A 5 17.80 11.78 -24.13
C LEU A 5 16.39 11.96 -24.71
N LEU A 6 15.76 13.11 -24.49
CA LEU A 6 14.35 13.36 -24.88
C LEU A 6 14.17 13.73 -26.35
N LYS A 7 15.17 14.39 -26.95
CA LYS A 7 15.15 14.77 -28.37
C LYS A 7 15.05 13.55 -29.30
N PRO A 8 15.93 12.53 -29.22
CA PRO A 8 15.88 11.40 -30.14
C PRO A 8 14.57 10.61 -30.05
N ILE A 9 14.10 10.33 -28.83
CA ILE A 9 12.90 9.52 -28.62
C ILE A 9 11.62 10.20 -29.13
N THR A 10 11.61 11.53 -29.28
CA THR A 10 10.50 12.33 -29.83
C THR A 10 10.73 12.77 -31.28
N ASN A 11 11.75 12.24 -31.95
CA ASN A 11 12.19 12.67 -33.28
C ASN A 11 12.42 14.19 -33.37
N ASN A 12 13.17 14.73 -32.42
CA ASN A 12 13.44 16.17 -32.25
C ASN A 12 12.18 17.02 -32.04
N PHE A 13 11.22 16.52 -31.25
CA PHE A 13 9.92 17.19 -31.02
C PHE A 13 9.17 17.48 -32.32
N ASN A 14 9.16 16.51 -33.24
CA ASN A 14 8.48 16.64 -34.52
C ASN A 14 6.97 16.79 -34.31
N ASP A 15 6.32 17.65 -35.10
CA ASP A 15 4.87 17.86 -35.05
C ASP A 15 4.06 16.58 -35.32
N ALA A 16 4.61 15.64 -36.09
CA ALA A 16 4.01 14.31 -36.31
C ALA A 16 3.92 13.44 -35.05
N GLN A 17 4.69 13.76 -34.00
CA GLN A 17 4.63 13.06 -32.71
C GLN A 17 3.71 13.75 -31.71
N VAL A 18 3.04 14.84 -32.08
CA VAL A 18 2.16 15.57 -31.17
C VAL A 18 0.91 14.75 -30.86
N ILE A 19 0.68 14.51 -29.57
CA ILE A 19 -0.51 13.81 -29.05
C ILE A 19 -1.44 14.74 -28.26
N GLY A 20 -0.99 15.95 -27.94
CA GLY A 20 -1.81 16.97 -27.32
C GLY A 20 -1.18 18.36 -27.40
N ARG A 21 -1.99 19.39 -27.56
CA ARG A 21 -1.57 20.80 -27.47
C ARG A 21 -2.48 21.55 -26.50
N GLY A 22 -1.88 22.17 -25.49
CA GLY A 22 -2.54 23.14 -24.61
C GLY A 22 -2.01 24.55 -24.89
N GLY A 23 -2.55 25.54 -24.16
CA GLY A 23 -2.11 26.94 -24.29
C GLY A 23 -0.65 27.17 -23.87
N PHE A 24 -0.12 26.33 -22.98
CA PHE A 24 1.19 26.53 -22.36
C PHE A 24 2.20 25.39 -22.62
N ALA A 25 1.74 24.26 -23.18
CA ALA A 25 2.57 23.07 -23.38
C ALA A 25 2.13 22.27 -24.60
N VAL A 26 3.08 21.55 -25.19
CA VAL A 26 2.85 20.54 -26.25
C VAL A 26 3.30 19.19 -25.74
N VAL A 27 2.47 18.17 -25.92
CA VAL A 27 2.76 16.79 -25.51
C VAL A 27 3.11 15.97 -26.75
N TYR A 28 4.30 15.36 -26.70
CA TYR A 28 4.84 14.52 -27.77
C TYR A 28 4.84 13.05 -27.33
N LYS A 29 4.53 12.15 -28.26
CA LYS A 29 4.79 10.73 -28.13
C LYS A 29 6.29 10.48 -28.26
N GLY A 30 6.85 9.73 -27.32
CA GLY A 30 8.24 9.28 -27.35
C GLY A 30 8.32 7.77 -27.40
N VAL A 31 9.34 7.23 -28.08
CA VAL A 31 9.62 5.78 -28.11
C VAL A 31 11.04 5.55 -27.58
N LEU A 32 11.15 4.84 -26.46
CA LEU A 32 12.43 4.45 -25.87
C LEU A 32 13.10 3.34 -26.69
N GLU A 33 14.41 3.14 -26.51
CA GLU A 33 15.19 2.11 -27.23
C GLU A 33 14.64 0.69 -27.03
N ASN A 34 14.06 0.40 -25.86
CA ASN A 34 13.42 -0.87 -25.55
C ASN A 34 12.00 -1.00 -26.13
N GLY A 35 11.57 -0.09 -27.01
CA GLY A 35 10.25 -0.07 -27.63
C GLY A 35 9.13 0.49 -26.75
N LYS A 36 9.39 0.83 -25.48
CA LYS A 36 8.37 1.38 -24.59
C LYS A 36 8.00 2.80 -24.98
N VAL A 37 6.70 3.06 -25.06
CA VAL A 37 6.15 4.38 -25.41
C VAL A 37 6.00 5.25 -24.15
N VAL A 38 6.34 6.53 -24.28
CA VAL A 38 6.22 7.56 -23.23
C VAL A 38 5.52 8.81 -23.75
N ALA A 39 5.03 9.65 -22.87
CA ALA A 39 4.49 10.97 -23.18
C ALA A 39 5.43 12.07 -22.64
N VAL A 40 5.88 12.97 -23.50
CA VAL A 40 6.81 14.06 -23.16
C VAL A 40 6.09 15.40 -23.32
N LYS A 41 5.69 16.01 -22.19
CA LYS A 41 5.10 17.35 -22.14
C LYS A 41 6.23 18.38 -22.13
N LYS A 42 6.35 19.14 -23.21
CA LYS A 42 7.28 20.27 -23.35
C LYS A 42 6.54 21.57 -23.08
N GLN A 43 6.99 22.33 -22.09
CA GLN A 43 6.45 23.65 -21.79
C GLN A 43 6.91 24.65 -22.87
N SER A 44 6.08 25.65 -23.16
CA SER A 44 6.43 26.72 -24.09
C SER A 44 7.39 27.74 -23.45
N ASN A 45 8.36 28.22 -24.23
CA ASN A 45 9.45 29.06 -23.73
C ASN A 45 9.04 30.50 -23.34
N LEU A 46 7.81 30.93 -23.65
CA LEU A 46 7.44 32.34 -23.68
C LEU A 46 6.61 32.81 -22.47
N SER A 47 6.13 31.92 -21.59
CA SER A 47 5.04 32.33 -20.68
C SER A 47 4.95 31.64 -19.31
N MET A 48 5.84 30.72 -18.93
CA MET A 48 5.71 30.02 -17.64
C MET A 48 6.66 30.58 -16.57
N ASP A 49 6.10 30.88 -15.40
CA ASP A 49 6.88 31.19 -14.20
C ASP A 49 7.65 29.92 -13.78
N GLU A 50 8.96 30.04 -13.56
CA GLU A 50 9.81 28.95 -13.08
C GLU A 50 9.28 28.34 -11.78
N LYS A 51 8.60 29.14 -10.96
CA LYS A 51 7.93 28.68 -9.74
C LYS A 51 6.78 27.70 -10.05
N GLU A 52 6.00 27.94 -11.10
CA GLU A 52 4.89 27.04 -11.48
C GLU A 52 5.41 25.69 -11.95
N TYR A 53 6.48 25.69 -12.76
CA TYR A 53 7.11 24.45 -13.20
C TYR A 53 7.68 23.65 -12.02
N ILE A 54 8.42 24.31 -11.11
CA ILE A 54 8.96 23.68 -9.91
C ILE A 54 7.82 23.13 -9.04
N GLN A 55 6.71 23.87 -8.94
CA GLN A 55 5.55 23.45 -8.17
C GLN A 55 4.86 22.20 -8.77
N GLU A 56 4.69 22.15 -10.09
CA GLU A 56 4.16 20.97 -10.80
C GLU A 56 5.07 19.75 -10.54
N VAL A 57 6.40 19.91 -10.68
CA VAL A 57 7.38 18.85 -10.38
C VAL A 57 7.28 18.40 -8.92
N ARG A 58 7.18 19.33 -7.96
CA ARG A 58 7.05 19.00 -6.53
C ARG A 58 5.82 18.16 -6.24
N CYS A 59 4.69 18.46 -6.86
CA CYS A 59 3.48 17.66 -6.67
C CYS A 59 3.58 16.29 -7.36
N LEU A 60 4.15 16.23 -8.57
CA LEU A 60 4.35 14.98 -9.29
C LEU A 60 5.32 14.01 -8.61
N LEU A 61 6.36 14.51 -7.93
CA LEU A 61 7.29 13.68 -7.17
C LEU A 61 6.69 13.05 -5.90
N ARG A 62 5.55 13.57 -5.41
CA ARG A 62 4.88 13.08 -4.20
C ARG A 62 3.86 11.97 -4.47
N VAL A 63 3.51 11.72 -5.73
CA VAL A 63 2.33 10.90 -6.06
C VAL A 63 2.71 9.63 -6.81
N GLN A 64 2.20 8.50 -6.31
CA GLN A 64 2.24 7.22 -7.00
C GLN A 64 0.97 6.42 -6.68
N HIS A 65 0.04 6.38 -7.62
CA HIS A 65 -1.24 5.69 -7.46
C HIS A 65 -1.74 5.17 -8.80
N LYS A 66 -2.49 4.05 -8.80
CA LYS A 66 -3.04 3.43 -10.02
C LYS A 66 -3.92 4.40 -10.83
N ASN A 67 -4.67 5.27 -10.14
CA ASN A 67 -5.55 6.28 -10.73
C ASN A 67 -4.93 7.68 -10.90
N ILE A 68 -3.60 7.77 -10.87
CA ILE A 68 -2.85 8.99 -11.17
C ILE A 68 -1.87 8.67 -12.30
N ILE A 69 -1.66 9.61 -13.22
CA ILE A 69 -0.68 9.45 -14.29
C ILE A 69 0.71 9.20 -13.70
N ARG A 70 1.38 8.13 -14.15
CA ARG A 70 2.72 7.81 -13.64
C ARG A 70 3.76 8.77 -14.20
N PHE A 71 4.34 9.57 -13.32
CA PHE A 71 5.46 10.45 -13.62
C PHE A 71 6.77 9.65 -13.72
N LEU A 72 7.56 9.91 -14.76
CA LEU A 72 8.85 9.24 -15.02
C LEU A 72 10.04 10.13 -14.69
N GLY A 73 9.83 11.45 -14.69
CA GLY A 73 10.85 12.43 -14.36
C GLY A 73 10.70 13.70 -15.17
N TYR A 74 11.63 14.62 -14.97
CA TYR A 74 11.61 15.93 -15.62
C TYR A 74 12.95 16.30 -16.26
N CYS A 75 12.94 17.33 -17.09
CA CYS A 75 14.11 17.99 -17.66
C CYS A 75 14.03 19.47 -17.32
N ALA A 76 14.99 19.97 -16.55
CA ALA A 76 15.18 21.39 -16.28
C ALA A 76 16.56 21.78 -16.79
N ASP A 77 16.63 22.11 -18.07
CA ASP A 77 17.89 22.45 -18.74
C ASP A 77 17.82 23.91 -19.22
N THR A 78 18.91 24.65 -19.08
CA THR A 78 19.01 26.05 -19.50
C THR A 78 20.27 26.18 -20.33
N GLN A 79 20.13 26.47 -21.61
CA GLN A 79 21.24 26.55 -22.56
C GLN A 79 21.33 27.94 -23.16
N GLY A 80 22.53 28.54 -23.17
CA GLY A 80 22.78 29.77 -23.91
C GLY A 80 22.80 29.51 -25.41
N LYS A 81 21.97 30.21 -26.18
CA LYS A 81 21.96 30.13 -27.65
C LYS A 81 22.22 31.52 -28.24
N MET A 82 23.07 31.58 -29.26
CA MET A 82 23.26 32.78 -30.07
C MET A 82 22.06 33.01 -30.98
N TRP A 83 21.48 34.20 -30.95
CA TRP A 83 20.42 34.64 -31.85
C TRP A 83 20.84 35.90 -32.59
N ASP A 84 20.51 35.99 -33.88
CA ASP A 84 20.61 37.25 -34.62
C ASP A 84 19.38 38.11 -34.29
N HIS A 85 19.61 39.32 -33.80
CA HIS A 85 18.58 40.31 -33.59
C HIS A 85 18.96 41.62 -34.31
N GLY A 86 18.51 41.73 -35.56
CA GLY A 86 18.79 42.91 -36.39
C GLY A 86 20.27 43.06 -36.73
N GLY A 87 20.97 41.96 -37.03
CA GLY A 87 22.40 41.96 -37.39
C GLY A 87 23.36 41.98 -36.20
N LYS A 88 22.85 41.91 -34.96
CA LYS A 88 23.66 41.75 -33.74
C LYS A 88 23.44 40.35 -33.16
N LEU A 89 24.54 39.63 -32.93
CA LEU A 89 24.52 38.36 -32.20
C LEU A 89 24.31 38.63 -30.71
N VAL A 90 23.21 38.14 -30.18
CA VAL A 90 22.86 38.22 -28.75
C VAL A 90 22.77 36.81 -28.19
N MET A 91 23.40 36.58 -27.03
CA MET A 91 23.23 35.34 -26.26
C MET A 91 21.90 35.41 -25.51
N ALA A 92 21.03 34.44 -25.75
CA ALA A 92 19.77 34.29 -25.04
C ALA A 92 19.71 32.92 -24.35
N ASP A 93 19.26 32.90 -23.11
CA ASP A 93 19.00 31.65 -22.39
C ASP A 93 17.74 30.97 -22.95
N VAL A 94 17.92 29.74 -23.40
CA VAL A 94 16.84 28.85 -23.81
C VAL A 94 16.57 27.88 -22.67
N ARG A 95 15.42 28.06 -22.02
CA ARG A 95 14.95 27.19 -20.94
C ARG A 95 14.17 26.03 -21.54
N GLU A 96 14.71 24.83 -21.44
CA GLU A 96 14.04 23.58 -21.77
C GLU A 96 13.41 23.03 -20.47
N ARG A 97 12.09 23.06 -20.41
CA ARG A 97 11.30 22.56 -19.27
C ARG A 97 10.36 21.47 -19.78
N LEU A 98 10.65 20.22 -19.42
CA LEU A 98 9.90 19.07 -19.90
C LEU A 98 9.54 18.12 -18.76
N LEU A 99 8.40 17.47 -18.90
CA LEU A 99 7.91 16.44 -18.00
C LEU A 99 7.68 15.17 -18.81
N CYS A 100 8.11 14.03 -18.29
CA CYS A 100 7.94 12.73 -18.93
C CYS A 100 7.02 11.85 -18.10
N PHE A 101 6.08 11.21 -18.77
CA PHE A 101 5.03 10.38 -18.18
C PHE A 101 4.95 9.04 -18.92
N GLU A 102 4.27 8.08 -18.29
CA GLU A 102 3.76 6.94 -19.04
C GLU A 102 2.84 7.40 -20.18
N TYR A 103 2.87 6.68 -21.31
CA TYR A 103 1.91 6.89 -22.38
C TYR A 103 0.60 6.19 -22.04
N VAL A 104 -0.51 6.90 -22.19
CA VAL A 104 -1.86 6.40 -21.88
C VAL A 104 -2.68 6.39 -23.18
N PRO A 105 -3.01 5.20 -23.73
CA PRO A 105 -3.39 5.07 -25.14
C PRO A 105 -4.85 5.43 -25.46
N ASN A 106 -5.79 5.30 -24.51
CA ASN A 106 -7.22 5.48 -24.80
C ASN A 106 -7.68 6.95 -24.71
N GLY A 107 -6.77 7.92 -24.71
CA GLY A 107 -7.12 9.34 -24.74
C GLY A 107 -7.76 9.82 -23.44
N THR A 108 -8.65 10.81 -23.54
CA THR A 108 -9.24 11.50 -22.39
C THR A 108 -10.69 11.06 -22.14
N LEU A 109 -11.16 11.15 -20.90
CA LEU A 109 -12.56 10.87 -20.55
C LEU A 109 -13.54 11.76 -21.34
N LYS A 110 -13.14 12.98 -21.70
CA LYS A 110 -13.95 13.91 -22.51
C LYS A 110 -14.44 13.27 -23.82
N ASP A 111 -13.59 12.44 -24.43
CA ASP A 111 -13.86 11.79 -25.72
C ASP A 111 -14.95 10.71 -25.62
N TYR A 112 -15.30 10.28 -24.39
CA TYR A 112 -16.28 9.21 -24.14
C TYR A 112 -17.61 9.72 -23.55
N ILE A 113 -17.66 10.95 -23.07
CA ILE A 113 -18.83 11.51 -22.38
C ILE A 113 -19.68 12.45 -23.26
N THR A 114 -19.17 12.89 -24.42
CA THR A 114 -19.91 13.78 -25.33
C THR A 114 -20.55 13.00 -26.49
N ASP A 115 -21.88 13.10 -26.63
CA ASP A 115 -22.80 12.72 -27.73
C ASP A 115 -23.99 11.83 -27.30
N ALA A 116 -25.12 11.93 -28.01
CA ALA A 116 -26.47 11.45 -27.68
C ALA A 116 -26.64 9.91 -27.61
N SER A 117 -25.55 9.15 -27.62
CA SER A 117 -25.51 7.68 -27.57
C SER A 117 -24.30 7.13 -26.81
N CYS A 118 -23.63 7.95 -25.99
CA CYS A 118 -22.30 7.70 -25.39
C CYS A 118 -21.96 6.22 -25.13
N GLY A 119 -20.99 5.70 -25.91
CA GLY A 119 -20.71 4.28 -26.16
C GLY A 119 -20.12 3.47 -25.00
N LEU A 120 -19.97 4.06 -23.80
CA LEU A 120 -19.57 3.32 -22.61
C LEU A 120 -20.79 2.76 -21.87
N GLU A 121 -20.78 1.44 -21.69
CA GLU A 121 -21.67 0.73 -20.78
C GLU A 121 -21.58 1.28 -19.36
N TRP A 122 -22.70 1.26 -18.64
CA TRP A 122 -22.79 1.77 -17.27
C TRP A 122 -21.68 1.23 -16.36
N ARG A 123 -21.42 -0.08 -16.42
CA ARG A 123 -20.37 -0.72 -15.61
C ARG A 123 -19.00 -0.05 -15.76
N LYS A 124 -18.60 0.31 -16.98
CA LYS A 124 -17.34 1.03 -17.23
C LYS A 124 -17.39 2.44 -16.65
N ARG A 125 -18.51 3.15 -16.82
CA ARG A 125 -18.70 4.50 -16.25
C ARG A 125 -18.60 4.49 -14.73
N TYR A 126 -19.23 3.51 -14.09
CA TYR A 126 -19.20 3.35 -12.64
C TYR A 126 -17.78 3.10 -12.13
N GLN A 127 -17.01 2.21 -12.78
CA GLN A 127 -15.61 1.97 -12.45
C GLN A 127 -14.73 3.21 -12.69
N ILE A 128 -15.02 4.00 -13.72
CA ILE A 128 -14.35 5.29 -13.97
C ILE A 128 -14.66 6.28 -12.83
N ILE A 129 -15.92 6.44 -12.43
CA ILE A 129 -16.31 7.31 -11.31
C ILE A 129 -15.54 6.89 -10.05
N LYS A 130 -15.58 5.60 -9.72
CA LYS A 130 -14.88 5.04 -8.55
C LYS A 130 -13.37 5.31 -8.61
N GLY A 131 -12.72 5.03 -9.73
CA GLY A 131 -11.29 5.27 -9.90
C GLY A 131 -10.90 6.75 -9.79
N ILE A 132 -11.73 7.68 -10.29
CA ILE A 132 -11.49 9.12 -10.10
C ILE A 132 -11.60 9.48 -8.61
N CYS A 133 -12.60 8.97 -7.91
CA CYS A 133 -12.76 9.18 -6.46
C CYS A 133 -11.56 8.63 -5.67
N GLU A 134 -11.08 7.43 -5.99
CA GLU A 134 -9.89 6.82 -5.37
C GLU A 134 -8.62 7.65 -5.64
N GLY A 135 -8.42 8.10 -6.88
CA GLY A 135 -7.29 8.96 -7.25
C GLY A 135 -7.33 10.30 -6.53
N LEU A 136 -8.48 10.96 -6.47
CA LEU A 136 -8.64 12.24 -5.80
C LEU A 136 -8.48 12.11 -4.28
N HIS A 137 -8.98 11.01 -3.69
CA HIS A 137 -8.78 10.71 -2.29
C HIS A 137 -7.30 10.66 -1.94
N TYR A 138 -6.53 9.89 -2.71
CA TYR A 138 -5.08 9.80 -2.53
C TYR A 138 -4.39 11.17 -2.68
N LEU A 139 -4.79 12.00 -3.65
CA LEU A 139 -4.24 13.35 -3.78
C LEU A 139 -4.48 14.20 -2.51
N HIS A 140 -5.69 14.16 -1.97
CA HIS A 140 -6.04 14.91 -0.75
C HIS A 140 -5.30 14.38 0.49
N GLU A 141 -5.10 13.07 0.62
CA GLU A 141 -4.24 12.47 1.66
C GLU A 141 -2.78 12.91 1.52
N MET A 142 -2.29 12.98 0.27
CA MET A 142 -0.99 13.55 -0.05
C MET A 142 -0.97 15.07 0.04
N ARG A 143 -2.03 15.73 0.55
CA ARG A 143 -2.16 17.18 0.74
C ARG A 143 -1.96 17.97 -0.55
N ILE A 144 -2.49 17.46 -1.65
CA ILE A 144 -2.44 18.08 -2.98
C ILE A 144 -3.87 18.45 -3.38
N VAL A 145 -4.08 19.72 -3.73
CA VAL A 145 -5.30 20.20 -4.39
C VAL A 145 -5.01 20.29 -5.89
N HIS A 146 -5.82 19.62 -6.71
CA HIS A 146 -5.59 19.49 -8.15
C HIS A 146 -5.87 20.81 -8.88
N LEU A 147 -6.97 21.48 -8.55
CA LEU A 147 -7.45 22.77 -9.07
C LEU A 147 -7.91 22.81 -10.54
N ASP A 148 -7.49 21.85 -11.38
CA ASP A 148 -7.98 21.74 -12.77
C ASP A 148 -8.59 20.37 -13.08
N LEU A 149 -9.40 19.83 -12.15
CA LEU A 149 -10.04 18.53 -12.38
C LEU A 149 -11.17 18.69 -13.42
N LYS A 150 -11.02 18.00 -14.56
CA LYS A 150 -11.98 18.01 -15.68
C LYS A 150 -11.79 16.77 -16.54
N PRO A 151 -12.77 16.37 -17.37
CA PRO A 151 -12.68 15.16 -18.18
C PRO A 151 -11.51 15.13 -19.18
N SER A 152 -11.01 16.28 -19.66
CA SER A 152 -9.82 16.31 -20.51
C SER A 152 -8.52 16.00 -19.77
N ASN A 153 -8.55 16.10 -18.43
CA ASN A 153 -7.41 15.83 -17.54
C ASN A 153 -7.55 14.47 -16.85
N ILE A 154 -8.54 13.65 -17.23
CA ILE A 154 -8.67 12.25 -16.83
C ILE A 154 -8.35 11.40 -18.05
N LEU A 155 -7.19 10.74 -18.05
CA LEU A 155 -6.78 9.83 -19.12
C LEU A 155 -7.26 8.41 -18.84
N LEU A 156 -7.47 7.60 -19.87
CA LEU A 156 -7.91 6.21 -19.74
C LEU A 156 -6.82 5.26 -20.24
N ASP A 157 -6.39 4.31 -19.41
CA ASP A 157 -5.41 3.29 -19.81
C ASP A 157 -6.03 2.17 -20.66
N ASP A 158 -5.20 1.19 -21.04
CA ASP A 158 -5.61 0.03 -21.86
C ASP A 158 -6.82 -0.73 -21.28
N ASN A 159 -6.99 -0.70 -19.96
CA ASN A 159 -8.07 -1.37 -19.23
C ASN A 159 -9.23 -0.43 -18.89
N MET A 160 -9.26 0.78 -19.47
CA MET A 160 -10.22 1.85 -19.18
C MET A 160 -10.17 2.33 -17.72
N VAL A 161 -9.05 2.13 -17.03
CA VAL A 161 -8.83 2.64 -15.67
C VAL A 161 -8.49 4.14 -15.77
N PRO A 162 -9.19 5.01 -15.02
CA PRO A 162 -8.95 6.46 -15.09
C PRO A 162 -7.67 6.85 -14.38
N LYS A 163 -6.92 7.78 -14.98
CA LYS A 163 -5.69 8.37 -14.47
C LYS A 163 -5.81 9.89 -14.46
N ILE A 164 -5.83 10.48 -13.26
CA ILE A 164 -5.80 11.94 -13.08
C ILE A 164 -4.45 12.46 -13.56
N ALA A 165 -4.47 13.46 -14.44
CA ALA A 165 -3.31 14.04 -15.08
C ALA A 165 -3.37 15.59 -15.05
N ASP A 166 -2.25 16.20 -15.45
CA ASP A 166 -2.06 17.65 -15.56
C ASP A 166 -2.07 18.42 -14.23
N PHE A 167 -0.89 18.51 -13.61
CA PHE A 167 -0.67 19.12 -12.30
C PHE A 167 -0.19 20.59 -12.41
N GLY A 168 -0.31 21.21 -13.59
CA GLY A 168 0.30 22.50 -13.91
C GLY A 168 -0.10 23.65 -12.99
N ILE A 169 -1.33 23.62 -12.47
CA ILE A 169 -1.81 24.62 -11.49
C ILE A 169 -2.02 24.03 -10.10
N SER A 170 -1.71 22.75 -9.88
CA SER A 170 -1.93 22.08 -8.61
C SER A 170 -1.11 22.71 -7.48
N ARG A 171 -1.57 22.50 -6.25
CA ARG A 171 -0.96 23.07 -5.06
C ARG A 171 -0.73 21.99 -4.02
N CYS A 172 0.49 21.97 -3.51
CA CYS A 172 0.93 21.08 -2.45
C CYS A 172 0.93 21.86 -1.15
N PHE A 173 0.17 21.42 -0.14
CA PHE A 173 0.19 22.03 1.18
C PHE A 173 1.30 21.42 2.05
N ASP A 174 1.85 22.26 2.93
CA ASP A 174 2.77 21.85 4.00
C ASP A 174 2.02 21.23 5.19
N GLN A 175 2.74 20.69 6.19
CA GLN A 175 2.14 19.90 7.29
C GLN A 175 1.13 20.69 8.16
N GLU A 176 1.22 22.00 8.20
CA GLU A 176 0.33 22.86 8.99
C GLU A 176 -0.71 23.60 8.14
N GLN A 177 -0.61 23.47 6.81
CA GLN A 177 -1.43 24.23 5.88
C GLN A 177 -2.68 23.44 5.45
N SER A 178 -3.86 24.06 5.59
CA SER A 178 -5.15 23.51 5.17
C SER A 178 -5.85 24.34 4.08
N TRP A 179 -5.32 25.54 3.80
CA TRP A 179 -5.79 26.45 2.76
C TRP A 179 -4.62 27.31 2.23
N ALA A 180 -4.81 27.92 1.07
CA ALA A 180 -3.89 28.92 0.52
C ALA A 180 -4.68 30.06 -0.14
N ILE A 181 -4.04 31.21 -0.36
CA ILE A 181 -4.60 32.29 -1.19
C ILE A 181 -3.91 32.27 -2.55
N ALA A 182 -4.70 32.17 -3.61
CA ALA A 182 -4.23 32.31 -4.98
C ALA A 182 -4.06 33.79 -5.35
N THR A 183 -3.08 34.10 -6.21
CA THR A 183 -2.89 35.44 -6.77
C THR A 183 -4.03 35.82 -7.72
N GLN A 184 -4.58 34.84 -8.43
CA GLN A 184 -5.67 34.96 -9.40
C GLN A 184 -6.57 33.73 -9.33
N VAL A 185 -7.79 33.85 -9.87
CA VAL A 185 -8.68 32.69 -10.05
C VAL A 185 -8.06 31.77 -11.10
N VAL A 186 -7.91 30.49 -10.77
CA VAL A 186 -7.32 29.46 -11.63
C VAL A 186 -8.25 28.26 -11.75
N GLY A 187 -8.22 27.60 -12.90
CA GLY A 187 -9.03 26.43 -13.24
C GLY A 187 -9.89 26.63 -14.49
N THR A 188 -10.72 25.65 -14.82
CA THR A 188 -11.49 25.64 -16.07
C THR A 188 -12.96 26.00 -15.86
N LEU A 189 -13.45 26.97 -16.62
CA LEU A 189 -14.86 27.41 -16.58
C LEU A 189 -15.82 26.22 -16.76
N GLY A 190 -16.85 26.16 -15.91
CA GLY A 190 -17.81 25.07 -15.84
C GLY A 190 -17.44 23.95 -14.86
N TYR A 191 -16.19 23.89 -14.38
CA TYR A 191 -15.76 23.03 -13.26
C TYR A 191 -15.36 23.84 -12.01
N LEU A 192 -15.29 25.17 -12.13
CA LEU A 192 -14.99 26.08 -11.02
C LEU A 192 -16.14 26.14 -10.01
N ALA A 193 -15.79 26.00 -8.73
CA ALA A 193 -16.73 26.18 -7.63
C ALA A 193 -17.18 27.65 -7.50
N PRO A 194 -18.40 27.93 -7.02
CA PRO A 194 -18.93 29.29 -6.91
C PRO A 194 -18.09 30.19 -6.01
N GLU A 195 -17.42 29.65 -5.00
CA GLU A 195 -16.55 30.39 -4.11
C GLU A 195 -15.14 30.68 -4.68
N CYS A 196 -14.84 30.30 -5.93
CA CYS A 196 -13.51 30.49 -6.53
C CYS A 196 -13.07 31.96 -6.57
N ASP A 197 -14.02 32.91 -6.63
CA ASP A 197 -13.78 34.35 -6.60
C ASP A 197 -13.13 34.83 -5.29
N THR A 198 -13.29 34.06 -4.19
CA THR A 198 -12.61 34.33 -2.92
C THR A 198 -11.11 34.09 -2.97
N ARG A 199 -10.61 33.43 -4.04
CA ARG A 199 -9.21 32.99 -4.24
C ARG A 199 -8.69 32.05 -3.16
N MET A 200 -9.54 31.58 -2.27
CA MET A 200 -9.17 30.65 -1.21
C MET A 200 -9.11 29.23 -1.78
N ILE A 201 -7.90 28.68 -1.85
CA ILE A 201 -7.66 27.31 -2.28
C ILE A 201 -7.90 26.37 -1.11
N THR A 202 -8.86 25.45 -1.29
CA THR A 202 -9.16 24.37 -0.35
C THR A 202 -9.45 23.08 -1.13
N TYR A 203 -9.44 21.94 -0.44
CA TYR A 203 -9.83 20.65 -1.02
C TYR A 203 -11.27 20.66 -1.57
N LYS A 204 -12.13 21.56 -1.09
CA LYS A 204 -13.55 21.66 -1.48
C LYS A 204 -13.72 22.13 -2.93
N LEU A 205 -12.73 22.82 -3.51
CA LEU A 205 -12.73 23.21 -4.92
C LEU A 205 -12.67 21.99 -5.84
N ASP A 206 -11.82 21.01 -5.51
CA ASP A 206 -11.75 19.75 -6.26
C ASP A 206 -13.03 18.93 -6.09
N MET A 207 -13.66 18.97 -4.90
CA MET A 207 -14.93 18.26 -4.66
C MET A 207 -16.04 18.79 -5.57
N TYR A 208 -16.11 20.11 -5.77
CA TYR A 208 -17.06 20.69 -6.73
C TYR A 208 -16.79 20.19 -8.15
N SER A 209 -15.53 20.24 -8.58
CA SER A 209 -15.12 19.76 -9.91
C SER A 209 -15.47 18.28 -10.11
N LEU A 210 -15.25 17.44 -9.10
CA LEU A 210 -15.64 16.03 -9.08
C LEU A 210 -17.15 15.86 -9.29
N GLY A 211 -17.97 16.63 -8.56
CA GLY A 211 -19.43 16.59 -8.68
C GLY A 211 -19.90 16.90 -10.10
N VAL A 212 -19.33 17.92 -10.74
CA VAL A 212 -19.62 18.26 -12.14
C VAL A 212 -19.22 17.11 -13.08
N ILE A 213 -18.04 16.50 -12.89
CA ILE A 213 -17.58 15.38 -13.70
C ILE A 213 -18.51 14.17 -13.57
N ILE A 214 -18.88 13.78 -12.35
CA ILE A 214 -19.79 12.66 -12.11
C ILE A 214 -21.12 12.95 -12.82
N LYS A 215 -21.68 14.15 -12.64
CA LYS A 215 -22.91 14.55 -13.31
C LYS A 215 -22.80 14.45 -14.83
N GLU A 216 -21.70 14.92 -15.41
CA GLU A 216 -21.44 14.84 -16.86
C GLU A 216 -21.33 13.39 -17.36
N ILE A 217 -20.74 12.48 -16.58
CA ILE A 217 -20.70 11.03 -16.88
C ILE A 217 -22.11 10.42 -16.87
N LEU A 218 -22.99 10.86 -15.96
CA LEU A 218 -24.36 10.35 -15.84
C LEU A 218 -25.26 10.82 -16.98
N THR A 219 -25.15 12.07 -17.38
CA THR A 219 -26.12 12.72 -18.28
C THR A 219 -25.58 12.92 -19.71
N GLY A 220 -24.26 12.85 -19.91
CA GLY A 220 -23.59 13.22 -21.16
C GLY A 220 -23.62 14.73 -21.46
N ARG A 221 -24.11 15.58 -20.53
CA ARG A 221 -24.20 17.04 -20.68
C ARG A 221 -24.04 17.74 -19.33
N LYS A 222 -23.50 18.97 -19.33
CA LYS A 222 -23.33 19.78 -18.11
C LYS A 222 -24.63 20.37 -17.52
N ALA A 223 -25.77 20.19 -18.19
CA ALA A 223 -27.03 20.85 -17.83
C ALA A 223 -27.69 20.28 -16.56
N TYR A 224 -28.57 21.06 -15.92
CA TYR A 224 -29.40 20.61 -14.82
C TYR A 224 -30.48 19.64 -15.32
N SER A 225 -30.51 18.44 -14.76
CA SER A 225 -31.56 17.43 -14.94
C SER A 225 -31.99 16.92 -13.57
N SER A 226 -33.28 16.69 -13.35
CA SER A 226 -33.75 16.00 -12.14
C SER A 226 -33.25 14.56 -12.12
N VAL A 227 -33.13 13.97 -10.92
CA VAL A 227 -32.70 12.57 -10.77
C VAL A 227 -33.68 11.63 -11.50
N GLU A 228 -34.97 11.93 -11.48
CA GLU A 228 -36.01 11.17 -12.17
C GLU A 228 -35.78 11.14 -13.68
N ASN A 229 -35.42 12.28 -14.29
CA ASN A 229 -35.15 12.36 -15.73
C ASN A 229 -33.89 11.56 -16.11
N VAL A 230 -32.87 11.57 -15.25
CA VAL A 230 -31.65 10.78 -15.46
C VAL A 230 -31.97 9.28 -15.38
N LEU A 231 -32.67 8.86 -14.33
CA LEU A 231 -33.05 7.47 -14.13
C LEU A 231 -33.97 6.96 -15.24
N GLU A 232 -34.93 7.75 -15.68
CA GLU A 232 -35.84 7.38 -16.78
C GLU A 232 -35.09 7.28 -18.12
N SER A 233 -34.14 8.17 -18.38
CA SER A 233 -33.24 8.05 -19.54
C SER A 233 -32.44 6.74 -19.52
N TRP A 234 -31.85 6.40 -18.37
CA TRP A 234 -31.10 5.15 -18.22
C TRP A 234 -31.99 3.91 -18.27
N ARG A 235 -33.18 3.93 -17.66
CA ARG A 235 -34.18 2.86 -17.76
C ARG A 235 -34.54 2.60 -19.22
N ASN A 236 -34.75 3.66 -19.99
CA ASN A 236 -35.05 3.55 -21.42
C ASN A 236 -33.89 2.97 -22.25
N ARG A 237 -32.64 3.14 -21.81
CA ARG A 237 -31.45 2.56 -22.47
C ARG A 237 -31.20 1.10 -22.09
N LEU A 238 -31.64 0.67 -20.91
CA LEU A 238 -31.34 -0.65 -20.34
C LEU A 238 -32.42 -1.71 -20.61
N LYS A 239 -33.41 -1.44 -21.48
CA LYS A 239 -34.69 -2.16 -21.74
C LYS A 239 -34.66 -3.70 -21.88
N THR A 240 -33.52 -4.38 -21.76
CA THR A 240 -33.33 -5.82 -21.94
C THR A 240 -32.42 -6.49 -20.88
N SER A 241 -32.03 -5.81 -19.80
CA SER A 241 -31.12 -6.39 -18.77
C SER A 241 -31.87 -6.88 -17.52
N SER A 242 -31.51 -8.05 -17.00
CA SER A 242 -32.01 -8.56 -15.70
C SER A 242 -31.47 -7.78 -14.48
N ALA A 243 -30.51 -6.87 -14.69
CA ALA A 243 -29.86 -6.05 -13.65
C ALA A 243 -30.27 -4.56 -13.67
N VAL A 244 -31.42 -4.23 -14.26
CA VAL A 244 -31.87 -2.83 -14.42
C VAL A 244 -31.99 -2.11 -13.08
N ASP A 245 -32.59 -2.72 -12.07
CA ASP A 245 -32.85 -2.06 -10.78
C ASP A 245 -31.55 -1.77 -10.01
N THR A 246 -30.61 -2.73 -10.01
CA THR A 246 -29.24 -2.55 -9.50
C THR A 246 -28.55 -1.36 -10.15
N VAL A 247 -28.55 -1.32 -11.49
CA VAL A 247 -27.90 -0.25 -12.25
C VAL A 247 -28.54 1.11 -11.93
N LEU A 248 -29.87 1.16 -11.83
CA LEU A 248 -30.59 2.38 -11.44
C LEU A 248 -30.28 2.81 -10.00
N GLY A 249 -30.06 1.86 -9.07
CA GLY A 249 -29.58 2.15 -7.71
C GLY A 249 -28.19 2.79 -7.72
N GLN A 250 -27.25 2.23 -8.47
CA GLN A 250 -25.90 2.80 -8.65
C GLN A 250 -25.95 4.20 -9.29
N ILE A 251 -26.80 4.40 -10.30
CA ILE A 251 -26.99 5.71 -10.94
C ILE A 251 -27.54 6.73 -9.93
N ARG A 252 -28.51 6.34 -9.11
CA ARG A 252 -29.10 7.21 -8.08
C ARG A 252 -28.04 7.66 -7.08
N VAL A 253 -27.26 6.72 -6.53
CA VAL A 253 -26.20 7.06 -5.57
C VAL A 253 -25.15 7.97 -6.19
N CYS A 254 -24.72 7.69 -7.43
CA CYS A 254 -23.80 8.59 -8.14
C CYS A 254 -24.40 9.98 -8.36
N PHE A 255 -25.70 10.08 -8.64
CA PHE A 255 -26.39 11.35 -8.82
C PHE A 255 -26.46 12.15 -7.51
N GLU A 256 -26.79 11.50 -6.40
CA GLU A 256 -26.82 12.10 -5.05
C GLU A 256 -25.42 12.60 -4.66
N ILE A 257 -24.39 11.77 -4.81
CA ILE A 257 -22.98 12.17 -4.62
C ILE A 257 -22.65 13.41 -5.46
N SER A 258 -23.02 13.40 -6.75
CA SER A 258 -22.75 14.53 -7.64
C SER A 258 -23.42 15.82 -7.16
N THR A 259 -24.63 15.71 -6.62
CA THR A 259 -25.43 16.83 -6.11
C THR A 259 -24.81 17.40 -4.84
N ASP A 260 -24.45 16.53 -3.89
CA ASP A 260 -23.80 16.93 -2.64
C ASP A 260 -22.44 17.59 -2.88
N CYS A 261 -21.69 17.10 -3.88
CA CYS A 261 -20.40 17.67 -4.28
C CYS A 261 -20.51 19.08 -4.87
N ILE A 262 -21.59 19.39 -5.59
CA ILE A 262 -21.80 20.72 -6.20
C ILE A 262 -22.59 21.68 -5.30
N GLU A 263 -22.80 21.34 -4.03
CA GLU A 263 -23.44 22.20 -3.04
C GLU A 263 -22.73 23.56 -2.97
N HIS A 264 -23.52 24.63 -2.92
CA HIS A 264 -23.03 26.00 -2.96
C HIS A 264 -22.21 26.32 -1.70
N ASN A 265 -22.60 25.79 -0.54
CA ASN A 265 -21.80 25.90 0.67
C ASN A 265 -20.68 24.82 0.68
N PRO A 266 -19.38 25.21 0.62
CA PRO A 266 -18.27 24.24 0.56
C PRO A 266 -18.20 23.32 1.79
N GLU A 267 -18.62 23.78 2.96
CA GLU A 267 -18.57 22.98 4.20
C GLU A 267 -19.51 21.78 4.16
N LYS A 268 -20.63 21.91 3.43
CA LYS A 268 -21.61 20.82 3.26
C LYS A 268 -21.18 19.75 2.26
N ARG A 269 -20.19 20.03 1.40
CA ARG A 269 -19.71 19.06 0.42
C ARG A 269 -19.05 17.86 1.14
N PRO A 270 -19.30 16.63 0.71
CA PRO A 270 -18.68 15.45 1.31
C PRO A 270 -17.16 15.46 1.07
N ASN A 271 -16.43 14.72 1.89
CA ASN A 271 -15.03 14.40 1.59
C ASN A 271 -14.95 13.13 0.73
N THR A 272 -13.80 12.94 0.07
CA THR A 272 -13.55 11.81 -0.83
C THR A 272 -13.72 10.44 -0.15
N LYS A 273 -13.33 10.30 1.12
CA LYS A 273 -13.52 9.06 1.89
C LYS A 273 -14.99 8.67 2.00
N ARG A 274 -15.86 9.62 2.34
CA ARG A 274 -17.32 9.38 2.45
C ARG A 274 -17.91 8.94 1.11
N ILE A 275 -17.46 9.52 0.00
CA ILE A 275 -17.92 9.17 -1.34
C ILE A 275 -17.54 7.72 -1.69
N ILE A 276 -16.29 7.34 -1.46
CA ILE A 276 -15.81 5.97 -1.71
C ILE A 276 -16.63 4.97 -0.90
N GLU A 277 -16.88 5.26 0.38
CA GLU A 277 -17.70 4.40 1.23
C GLU A 277 -19.15 4.22 0.71
N LEU A 278 -19.75 5.27 0.12
CA LEU A 278 -21.09 5.21 -0.47
C LEU A 278 -21.12 4.38 -1.75
N LEU A 279 -20.10 4.53 -2.60
CA LEU A 279 -19.96 3.72 -3.81
C LEU A 279 -19.79 2.23 -3.44
N GLU A 280 -18.88 1.90 -2.53
CA GLU A 280 -18.67 0.52 -2.06
C GLU A 280 -19.94 -0.10 -1.44
N GLN A 281 -20.71 0.66 -0.65
CA GLN A 281 -21.99 0.20 -0.11
C GLN A 281 -22.98 -0.20 -1.20
N THR A 282 -22.96 0.50 -2.33
CA THR A 282 -23.87 0.22 -3.44
C THR A 282 -23.47 -1.05 -4.21
N GLU A 283 -22.19 -1.42 -4.19
CA GLU A 283 -21.70 -2.67 -4.79
C GLU A 283 -22.01 -3.91 -3.91
N CYS A 284 -22.02 -3.76 -2.58
CA CYS A 284 -22.32 -4.87 -1.65
C CYS A 284 -23.79 -5.32 -1.65
N MET A 285 -24.72 -4.54 -2.21
CA MET A 285 -26.14 -4.92 -2.31
C MET A 285 -26.42 -5.97 -3.41
N ASP A 286 -25.41 -6.34 -4.22
CA ASP A 286 -25.57 -7.08 -5.48
C ASP A 286 -25.04 -8.54 -5.48
N GLU A 287 -24.58 -9.12 -4.37
CA GLU A 287 -23.97 -10.48 -4.39
C GLU A 287 -24.88 -11.64 -3.93
N PHE A 288 -26.21 -11.48 -3.95
CA PHE A 288 -27.13 -12.61 -3.72
C PHE A 288 -28.19 -12.71 -4.81
N ASN A 289 -27.91 -13.52 -5.83
CA ASN A 289 -28.95 -14.16 -6.61
C ASN A 289 -28.86 -15.67 -6.33
N GLU A 290 -29.69 -16.12 -5.40
CA GLU A 290 -29.87 -17.54 -5.07
C GLU A 290 -30.34 -18.31 -6.31
N SER A 291 -29.54 -19.24 -6.79
CA SER A 291 -30.06 -20.51 -7.30
C SER A 291 -28.99 -21.59 -7.18
N ASP A 292 -29.39 -22.67 -6.51
CA ASP A 292 -28.73 -23.95 -6.31
C ASP A 292 -27.56 -24.00 -5.31
N VAL A 293 -27.92 -24.21 -4.03
CA VAL A 293 -27.62 -25.41 -3.20
C VAL A 293 -27.89 -25.06 -1.73
N GLN A 294 -28.70 -25.86 -1.03
CA GLN A 294 -28.90 -25.74 0.42
C GLN A 294 -27.54 -25.85 1.16
N VAL A 295 -27.03 -24.73 1.65
CA VAL A 295 -25.96 -24.65 2.64
C VAL A 295 -26.54 -23.91 3.85
N PRO A 296 -26.24 -24.31 5.10
CA PRO A 296 -26.77 -23.60 6.27
C PRO A 296 -26.25 -22.16 6.29
N ALA A 297 -27.16 -21.18 6.38
CA ALA A 297 -26.79 -19.79 6.57
C ALA A 297 -26.23 -19.58 7.98
N PHE A 298 -25.00 -19.05 8.10
CA PHE A 298 -24.32 -18.88 9.39
C PHE A 298 -24.68 -17.57 10.11
N ASN A 299 -24.63 -16.42 9.43
CA ASN A 299 -25.07 -15.09 9.93
C ASN A 299 -24.68 -14.74 11.39
N ASP A 300 -23.52 -15.19 11.87
CA ASP A 300 -23.12 -15.20 13.28
C ASP A 300 -21.83 -14.42 13.60
N ASP A 301 -21.41 -13.52 12.71
CA ASP A 301 -20.15 -12.79 12.85
C ASP A 301 -20.21 -11.64 13.88
N GLU A 302 -19.14 -11.50 14.67
CA GLU A 302 -19.09 -10.50 15.75
C GLU A 302 -19.05 -9.06 15.23
N LYS A 303 -19.74 -8.15 15.94
CA LYS A 303 -19.82 -6.72 15.59
C LYS A 303 -18.51 -5.99 15.90
N PRO A 304 -18.05 -5.07 15.03
CA PRO A 304 -16.86 -4.29 15.29
C PRO A 304 -17.07 -3.31 16.46
N PRO A 305 -16.02 -3.03 17.26
CA PRO A 305 -16.07 -2.00 18.30
C PRO A 305 -16.26 -0.59 17.70
N SER A 306 -16.99 0.27 18.40
CA SER A 306 -17.16 1.69 18.09
C SER A 306 -15.92 2.48 18.54
N PHE A 307 -15.27 3.23 17.64
CA PHE A 307 -14.03 3.96 17.96
C PHE A 307 -14.18 5.48 17.93
N SER A 308 -13.69 6.12 19.00
CA SER A 308 -13.23 7.51 19.05
C SER A 308 -11.71 7.51 18.82
N ALA A 309 -11.20 8.38 17.94
CA ALA A 309 -9.79 8.41 17.59
C ALA A 309 -9.08 9.62 18.22
N SER A 310 -8.17 9.36 19.15
CA SER A 310 -7.03 10.23 19.46
C SER A 310 -5.79 9.37 19.74
N ALA A 311 -4.82 9.35 18.83
CA ALA A 311 -3.51 8.75 19.09
C ALA A 311 -2.42 9.49 18.32
N GLY A 312 -1.50 10.11 19.06
CA GLY A 312 -0.33 10.83 18.54
C GLY A 312 0.68 9.90 17.86
N THR A 313 1.73 10.50 17.29
CA THR A 313 2.80 9.80 16.56
C THR A 313 4.00 9.40 17.40
N LYS A 314 3.99 9.61 18.73
CA LYS A 314 5.08 9.15 19.61
C LYS A 314 4.95 7.64 19.83
N GLY A 315 6.00 6.88 19.53
CA GLY A 315 6.09 5.44 19.83
C GLY A 315 5.59 4.48 18.74
N LEU A 316 5.92 4.69 17.47
CA LEU A 316 5.62 3.72 16.40
C LEU A 316 6.74 2.70 16.22
N VAL A 317 7.96 3.19 16.07
CA VAL A 317 9.19 2.41 16.11
C VAL A 317 9.94 2.88 17.35
N THR A 318 10.42 1.97 18.17
CA THR A 318 11.19 2.27 19.38
C THR A 318 12.47 1.48 19.37
N MET A 319 13.56 2.12 19.77
CA MET A 319 14.82 1.47 20.10
C MET A 319 14.77 1.12 21.59
N GLU A 320 15.03 -0.14 21.95
CA GLU A 320 15.29 -0.47 23.36
C GLU A 320 16.69 -0.01 23.77
N SER A 321 16.89 0.18 25.08
CA SER A 321 18.19 0.48 25.66
C SER A 321 19.24 -0.54 25.22
N VAL A 322 20.40 -0.05 24.79
CA VAL A 322 21.52 -0.88 24.32
C VAL A 322 21.94 -1.87 25.40
N LYS A 323 21.96 -3.16 25.07
CA LYS A 323 22.43 -4.22 25.98
C LYS A 323 23.88 -4.56 25.63
N TYR A 324 24.78 -4.44 26.59
CA TYR A 324 26.18 -4.84 26.43
C TYR A 324 26.37 -6.27 26.92
N LEU A 325 27.21 -7.03 26.21
CA LEU A 325 27.60 -8.38 26.63
C LEU A 325 28.65 -8.37 27.76
N LYS A 326 29.14 -7.19 28.16
CA LYS A 326 30.05 -6.98 29.28
C LYS A 326 29.77 -5.66 29.99
N GLU A 327 30.05 -5.59 31.28
CA GLU A 327 29.74 -4.43 32.12
C GLU A 327 30.75 -3.28 31.95
N ASP A 328 32.02 -3.62 31.76
CA ASP A 328 33.12 -2.67 31.53
C ASP A 328 34.13 -3.21 30.50
N ALA A 329 35.03 -2.33 30.05
CA ALA A 329 36.08 -2.64 29.09
C ALA A 329 37.46 -2.25 29.64
N ALA A 330 38.50 -3.02 29.28
CA ALA A 330 39.87 -2.73 29.71
C ALA A 330 40.35 -1.36 29.19
N LEU A 331 41.31 -0.72 29.87
CA LEU A 331 42.06 0.42 29.31
C LEU A 331 43.03 0.01 28.17
N THR A 332 43.37 -1.27 28.07
CA THR A 332 44.11 -1.81 26.91
C THR A 332 43.18 -1.97 25.70
N ALA A 333 43.73 -2.41 24.56
CA ALA A 333 42.89 -2.80 23.43
C ALA A 333 41.89 -3.89 23.84
N ASP A 334 40.62 -3.68 23.51
CA ASP A 334 39.51 -4.53 23.95
C ASP A 334 38.35 -4.45 22.93
N THR A 335 37.40 -5.39 22.99
CA THR A 335 36.25 -5.50 22.09
C THR A 335 34.95 -5.45 22.88
N VAL A 336 34.05 -4.54 22.52
CA VAL A 336 32.72 -4.39 23.13
C VAL A 336 31.65 -4.82 22.14
N ARG A 337 30.70 -5.65 22.58
CA ARG A 337 29.52 -6.00 21.80
C ARG A 337 28.27 -5.38 22.41
N ALA A 338 27.56 -4.63 21.58
CA ALA A 338 26.31 -3.96 21.89
C ALA A 338 25.17 -4.55 21.05
N GLU A 339 24.11 -5.03 21.69
CA GLU A 339 22.89 -5.47 21.04
C GLU A 339 21.86 -4.33 21.06
N ILE A 340 21.40 -3.95 19.86
CA ILE A 340 20.39 -2.92 19.64
C ILE A 340 19.12 -3.61 19.14
N GLU A 341 18.05 -3.51 19.91
CA GLU A 341 16.73 -4.08 19.58
C GLU A 341 15.77 -2.98 19.13
N ILE A 342 15.18 -3.16 17.95
CA ILE A 342 14.33 -2.18 17.27
C ILE A 342 12.94 -2.78 17.11
N ASN A 343 11.97 -2.21 17.83
CA ASN A 343 10.62 -2.73 17.96
C ASN A 343 9.61 -1.87 17.20
N ALA A 344 8.69 -2.50 16.48
CA ALA A 344 7.50 -1.85 15.93
C ALA A 344 6.28 -2.07 16.84
N THR A 345 5.58 -1.01 17.21
CA THR A 345 4.44 -1.12 18.12
C THR A 345 3.22 -1.77 17.47
N SER A 346 2.55 -2.63 18.25
CA SER A 346 1.33 -3.34 17.84
C SER A 346 0.11 -2.42 17.64
N SER A 347 0.18 -1.18 18.13
CA SER A 347 -0.93 -0.21 18.15
C SER A 347 -1.12 0.59 16.85
N ALA A 348 -0.41 0.26 15.77
CA ALA A 348 -0.53 0.96 14.48
C ALA A 348 -1.77 0.51 13.67
N THR A 349 -2.96 0.45 14.28
CA THR A 349 -4.18 -0.10 13.65
C THR A 349 -4.80 0.78 12.56
N LEU A 350 -4.35 2.03 12.38
CA LEU A 350 -5.05 3.03 11.56
C LEU A 350 -4.86 2.94 10.03
N LEU A 351 -3.91 2.15 9.52
CA LEU A 351 -3.61 2.06 8.06
C LEU A 351 -3.94 0.70 7.43
N ARG A 352 -4.27 -0.30 8.25
CA ARG A 352 -4.56 -1.66 7.80
C ARG A 352 -6.06 -1.83 7.57
N LYS A 353 -6.48 -2.34 6.41
CA LYS A 353 -7.85 -2.82 6.24
C LYS A 353 -8.07 -4.01 7.18
N ARG A 354 -9.19 -4.00 7.92
CA ARG A 354 -9.57 -5.07 8.85
C ARG A 354 -9.74 -6.38 8.07
N LEU A 355 -9.33 -7.49 8.64
CA LEU A 355 -9.34 -8.78 7.96
C LEU A 355 -10.44 -9.69 8.52
N ASP A 356 -11.17 -10.32 7.63
CA ASP A 356 -11.97 -11.52 7.91
C ASP A 356 -11.28 -12.70 7.26
N LEU A 357 -10.75 -13.59 8.09
CA LEU A 357 -9.99 -14.74 7.65
C LEU A 357 -10.75 -16.03 7.95
N VAL A 358 -10.79 -16.92 6.96
CA VAL A 358 -11.20 -18.31 7.18
C VAL A 358 -10.02 -19.23 6.94
N ALA A 359 -9.56 -19.89 7.99
CA ALA A 359 -8.50 -20.90 7.92
C ALA A 359 -9.15 -22.27 7.65
N VAL A 360 -8.96 -22.79 6.44
CA VAL A 360 -9.45 -24.09 5.97
C VAL A 360 -8.31 -25.10 6.08
N LEU A 361 -8.36 -25.94 7.11
CA LEU A 361 -7.27 -26.80 7.55
C LEU A 361 -7.55 -28.27 7.21
N ASP A 362 -6.62 -28.90 6.51
CA ASP A 362 -6.65 -30.31 6.20
C ASP A 362 -6.32 -31.16 7.43
N VAL A 363 -7.26 -31.99 7.84
CA VAL A 363 -7.09 -32.96 8.93
C VAL A 363 -7.27 -34.41 8.42
N SER A 364 -7.13 -34.64 7.12
CA SER A 364 -7.18 -35.99 6.55
C SER A 364 -6.01 -36.87 7.01
N GLY A 365 -6.12 -38.20 6.87
CA GLY A 365 -5.10 -39.15 7.31
C GLY A 365 -3.72 -38.92 6.68
N GLY A 366 -3.66 -38.33 5.47
CA GLY A 366 -2.41 -37.93 4.81
C GLY A 366 -1.62 -36.82 5.53
N MET A 367 -2.20 -36.23 6.59
CA MET A 367 -1.62 -35.14 7.37
C MET A 367 -0.95 -35.60 8.66
N GLU A 368 -0.87 -36.91 8.94
CA GLU A 368 -0.22 -37.45 10.14
C GLU A 368 1.24 -37.01 10.33
N GLY A 369 1.70 -37.02 11.58
CA GLY A 369 3.08 -36.74 11.95
C GLY A 369 3.49 -35.29 11.70
N ARG A 370 4.61 -35.09 10.98
CA ARG A 370 5.25 -33.77 10.81
C ARG A 370 4.37 -32.75 10.08
N LYS A 371 3.48 -33.18 9.17
CA LYS A 371 2.60 -32.27 8.43
C LYS A 371 1.56 -31.62 9.36
N MET A 372 0.95 -32.39 10.24
CA MET A 372 0.03 -31.86 11.26
C MET A 372 0.72 -30.84 12.16
N GLU A 373 1.94 -31.13 12.61
CA GLU A 373 2.73 -30.18 13.40
C GLU A 373 3.05 -28.89 12.63
N SER A 374 3.35 -28.98 11.33
CA SER A 374 3.56 -27.79 10.49
C SER A 374 2.28 -26.97 10.29
N ILE A 375 1.12 -27.61 10.09
CA ILE A 375 -0.17 -26.90 10.03
C ILE A 375 -0.47 -26.21 11.36
N LYS A 376 -0.29 -26.91 12.50
CA LYS A 376 -0.51 -26.32 13.83
C LYS A 376 0.36 -25.08 14.04
N LYS A 377 1.65 -25.17 13.70
CA LYS A 377 2.58 -24.04 13.75
C LYS A 377 2.13 -22.88 12.85
N ALA A 378 1.73 -23.17 11.62
CA ALA A 378 1.25 -22.16 10.68
C ALA A 378 -0.03 -21.48 11.15
N ALA A 379 -1.03 -22.25 11.59
CA ALA A 379 -2.30 -21.72 12.09
C ALA A 379 -2.10 -20.87 13.36
N LYS A 380 -1.25 -21.31 14.31
CA LYS A 380 -0.88 -20.51 15.48
C LYS A 380 -0.16 -19.23 15.10
N PHE A 381 0.78 -19.30 14.16
CA PHE A 381 1.48 -18.12 13.67
C PHE A 381 0.47 -17.08 13.13
N VAL A 382 -0.51 -17.51 12.33
CA VAL A 382 -1.57 -16.63 11.84
C VAL A 382 -2.38 -16.03 13.00
N ILE A 383 -2.84 -16.84 13.95
CA ILE A 383 -3.61 -16.36 15.12
C ILE A 383 -2.85 -15.28 15.89
N MET A 384 -1.54 -15.47 16.10
CA MET A 384 -0.69 -14.55 16.84
C MET A 384 -0.36 -13.26 16.08
N LYS A 385 -0.57 -13.22 14.76
CA LYS A 385 -0.33 -12.03 13.92
C LYS A 385 -1.60 -11.22 13.64
N LEU A 386 -2.78 -11.80 13.85
CA LEU A 386 -4.04 -11.08 13.75
C LEU A 386 -4.21 -10.10 14.92
N THR A 387 -4.83 -8.96 14.63
CA THR A 387 -5.12 -7.89 15.60
C THR A 387 -6.52 -8.07 16.20
N PRO A 388 -6.84 -7.42 17.34
CA PRO A 388 -8.19 -7.44 17.92
C PRO A 388 -9.32 -6.92 17.02
N GLU A 389 -8.98 -6.25 15.91
CA GLU A 389 -9.96 -5.77 14.93
C GLU A 389 -10.26 -6.81 13.83
N ASP A 390 -9.43 -7.84 13.71
CA ASP A 390 -9.57 -8.92 12.74
C ASP A 390 -10.44 -10.04 13.27
N ARG A 391 -11.04 -10.81 12.36
CA ARG A 391 -11.85 -11.97 12.71
C ARG A 391 -11.32 -13.23 12.05
N LEU A 392 -11.42 -14.34 12.78
CA LEU A 392 -10.99 -15.66 12.30
C LEU A 392 -12.09 -16.70 12.52
N SER A 393 -12.33 -17.50 11.50
CA SER A 393 -13.07 -18.77 11.61
C SER A 393 -12.16 -19.91 11.15
N ILE A 394 -12.16 -21.02 11.88
CA ILE A 394 -11.43 -22.22 11.52
C ILE A 394 -12.43 -23.26 10.98
N VAL A 395 -12.12 -23.78 9.81
CA VAL A 395 -12.83 -24.89 9.16
C VAL A 395 -11.83 -26.02 9.00
N THR A 396 -12.18 -27.22 9.46
CA THR A 396 -11.40 -28.43 9.19
C THR A 396 -12.09 -29.26 8.12
N PHE A 397 -11.33 -30.07 7.38
CA PHE A 397 -11.90 -31.01 6.43
C PHE A 397 -11.10 -32.31 6.36
N SER A 398 -11.80 -33.40 6.07
CA SER A 398 -11.23 -34.74 5.93
C SER A 398 -11.92 -35.48 4.77
N ASP A 399 -11.97 -36.81 4.76
CA ASP A 399 -12.73 -37.57 3.76
C ASP A 399 -14.25 -37.43 3.95
N ASP A 400 -14.69 -37.39 5.19
CA ASP A 400 -16.10 -37.35 5.63
C ASP A 400 -16.82 -36.01 5.35
N GLY A 401 -16.07 -34.96 5.01
CA GLY A 401 -16.60 -33.63 4.71
C GLY A 401 -15.80 -32.52 5.36
N ALA A 402 -16.49 -31.43 5.72
CA ALA A 402 -15.89 -30.26 6.35
C ALA A 402 -16.71 -29.77 7.53
N THR A 403 -16.02 -29.38 8.60
CA THR A 403 -16.61 -28.94 9.87
C THR A 403 -16.08 -27.57 10.24
N ARG A 404 -16.98 -26.64 10.57
CA ARG A 404 -16.60 -25.32 11.11
C ARG A 404 -16.43 -25.42 12.61
N LEU A 405 -15.24 -25.09 13.12
CA LEU A 405 -14.91 -25.21 14.54
C LEU A 405 -15.34 -24.01 15.38
N ASN A 406 -15.42 -22.82 14.77
CA ASN A 406 -15.85 -21.61 15.47
C ASN A 406 -16.51 -20.58 14.55
N PRO A 407 -17.42 -19.74 15.08
CA PRO A 407 -17.94 -18.55 14.40
C PRO A 407 -16.83 -17.59 13.96
N LEU A 408 -17.14 -16.68 13.03
CA LEU A 408 -16.21 -15.64 12.59
C LEU A 408 -16.08 -14.57 13.69
N ARG A 409 -15.10 -14.78 14.57
CA ARG A 409 -14.96 -14.08 15.86
C ARG A 409 -13.74 -13.17 15.92
N LEU A 410 -13.82 -12.07 16.68
CA LEU A 410 -12.73 -11.12 16.87
C LEU A 410 -11.55 -11.75 17.61
N ILE A 411 -10.33 -11.37 17.23
CA ILE A 411 -9.09 -11.87 17.81
C ILE A 411 -8.71 -11.08 19.09
N THR A 412 -9.57 -11.13 20.10
CA THR A 412 -9.22 -10.63 21.45
C THR A 412 -8.14 -11.51 22.09
N GLU A 413 -7.45 -11.03 23.13
CA GLU A 413 -6.45 -11.84 23.84
C GLU A 413 -7.01 -13.15 24.39
N ALA A 414 -8.28 -13.16 24.83
CA ALA A 414 -8.98 -14.37 25.27
C ALA A 414 -9.26 -15.30 24.08
N ALA A 415 -9.78 -14.76 22.97
CA ALA A 415 -10.05 -15.53 21.76
C ALA A 415 -8.77 -16.14 21.16
N GLN A 416 -7.63 -15.44 21.21
CA GLN A 416 -6.34 -15.98 20.79
C GLN A 416 -5.98 -17.26 21.56
N LYS A 417 -6.13 -17.25 22.89
CA LYS A 417 -5.87 -18.44 23.73
C LYS A 417 -6.79 -19.60 23.37
N GLU A 418 -8.08 -19.32 23.18
CA GLU A 418 -9.08 -20.34 22.81
C GLU A 418 -8.83 -20.92 21.41
N LEU A 419 -8.52 -20.08 20.43
CA LEU A 419 -8.20 -20.51 19.06
C LEU A 419 -6.90 -21.31 19.00
N CYS A 420 -5.88 -20.92 19.77
CA CYS A 420 -4.65 -21.70 19.91
C CYS A 420 -4.91 -23.08 20.52
N ALA A 421 -5.78 -23.17 21.54
CA ALA A 421 -6.18 -24.45 22.13
C ALA A 421 -6.96 -25.34 21.14
N LEU A 422 -7.84 -24.75 20.32
CA LEU A 422 -8.51 -25.46 19.23
C LEU A 422 -7.50 -26.05 18.23
N VAL A 423 -6.50 -25.25 17.83
CA VAL A 423 -5.43 -25.70 16.92
C VAL A 423 -4.59 -26.81 17.56
N ASP A 424 -4.27 -26.71 18.85
CA ASP A 424 -3.56 -27.77 19.58
C ASP A 424 -4.30 -29.11 19.59
N GLY A 425 -5.63 -29.04 19.71
CA GLY A 425 -6.53 -30.19 19.70
C GLY A 425 -6.68 -30.86 18.33
N LEU A 426 -6.20 -30.26 17.23
CA LEU A 426 -6.31 -30.88 15.90
C LEU A 426 -5.57 -32.21 15.84
N GLN A 427 -6.22 -33.21 15.25
CA GLN A 427 -5.64 -34.53 15.01
C GLN A 427 -5.98 -34.94 13.58
N ALA A 428 -5.05 -35.65 12.92
CA ALA A 428 -5.33 -36.24 11.63
C ALA A 428 -6.34 -37.39 11.81
N ALA A 429 -7.25 -37.53 10.86
CA ALA A 429 -8.24 -38.60 10.84
C ALA A 429 -7.54 -39.97 10.84
N THR A 430 -7.98 -40.87 11.70
CA THR A 430 -7.39 -42.20 11.85
C THR A 430 -7.95 -43.15 10.78
N GLY A 431 -7.11 -43.51 9.81
CA GLY A 431 -7.48 -44.39 8.70
C GLY A 431 -7.15 -43.76 7.34
N GLY A 432 -6.79 -44.59 6.35
CA GLY A 432 -6.35 -44.16 5.01
C GLY A 432 -7.45 -43.59 4.11
N GLY A 433 -8.30 -42.72 4.67
CA GLY A 433 -9.33 -41.97 3.96
C GLY A 433 -8.74 -40.91 3.03
N GLY A 434 -9.49 -40.54 2.00
CA GLY A 434 -9.10 -39.52 1.03
C GLY A 434 -9.18 -38.09 1.58
N THR A 435 -8.87 -37.11 0.75
CA THR A 435 -8.93 -35.69 1.13
C THR A 435 -10.05 -34.99 0.35
N ASN A 436 -10.87 -34.18 1.04
CA ASN A 436 -12.01 -33.46 0.44
C ASN A 436 -11.83 -31.93 0.51
N ILE A 437 -10.84 -31.41 -0.22
CA ILE A 437 -10.56 -29.97 -0.37
C ILE A 437 -11.80 -29.22 -0.86
N ARG A 438 -12.58 -29.83 -1.77
CA ARG A 438 -13.80 -29.23 -2.29
C ARG A 438 -14.81 -28.92 -1.18
N ALA A 439 -15.04 -29.85 -0.25
CA ALA A 439 -15.92 -29.61 0.90
C ALA A 439 -15.35 -28.53 1.82
N GLY A 440 -14.05 -28.58 2.13
CA GLY A 440 -13.37 -27.57 2.93
C GLY A 440 -13.51 -26.16 2.36
N LEU A 441 -13.22 -25.99 1.07
CA LEU A 441 -13.36 -24.70 0.37
C LEU A 441 -14.81 -24.24 0.31
N LYS A 442 -15.76 -25.14 0.03
CA LYS A 442 -17.18 -24.80 0.01
C LYS A 442 -17.63 -24.23 1.35
N THR A 443 -17.31 -24.90 2.45
CA THR A 443 -17.64 -24.44 3.80
C THR A 443 -16.91 -23.14 4.13
N GLY A 444 -15.63 -23.03 3.78
CA GLY A 444 -14.86 -21.81 4.04
C GLY A 444 -15.38 -20.57 3.31
N LEU A 445 -15.77 -20.74 2.04
CA LEU A 445 -16.38 -19.67 1.24
C LEU A 445 -17.78 -19.30 1.72
N ALA A 446 -18.58 -20.27 2.16
CA ALA A 446 -19.89 -20.00 2.76
C ALA A 446 -19.76 -19.11 4.01
N VAL A 447 -18.76 -19.34 4.87
CA VAL A 447 -18.49 -18.48 6.03
C VAL A 447 -18.18 -17.03 5.62
N ILE A 448 -17.51 -16.82 4.49
CA ILE A 448 -17.24 -15.47 3.97
C ILE A 448 -18.48 -14.83 3.35
N ALA A 449 -19.26 -15.62 2.59
CA ALA A 449 -20.47 -15.16 1.93
C ALA A 449 -21.53 -14.69 2.94
N ASP A 450 -21.67 -15.42 4.06
CA ASP A 450 -22.68 -15.18 5.10
C ASP A 450 -22.27 -14.10 6.12
N ARG A 451 -21.27 -13.27 5.82
CA ARG A 451 -20.85 -12.19 6.72
C ARG A 451 -21.90 -11.09 6.75
N VAL A 452 -22.40 -10.77 7.95
CA VAL A 452 -23.32 -9.66 8.17
C VAL A 452 -22.57 -8.32 8.23
N ASN A 453 -21.37 -8.30 8.85
CA ASN A 453 -20.57 -7.08 9.00
C ASN A 453 -19.38 -7.09 8.02
N THR A 454 -19.59 -6.58 6.80
CA THR A 454 -18.55 -6.58 5.73
C THR A 454 -17.86 -5.22 5.54
N ARG A 455 -18.37 -4.14 6.14
CA ARG A 455 -17.87 -2.77 5.94
C ARG A 455 -16.41 -2.60 6.34
N ALA A 456 -15.60 -2.04 5.42
CA ALA A 456 -14.17 -1.76 5.60
C ALA A 456 -13.32 -3.00 5.99
N ARG A 457 -13.78 -4.20 5.59
CA ARG A 457 -13.11 -5.48 5.84
C ARG A 457 -12.74 -6.16 4.52
N VAL A 458 -11.56 -6.75 4.48
CA VAL A 458 -11.11 -7.63 3.39
C VAL A 458 -11.39 -9.07 3.82
N ALA A 459 -11.83 -9.91 2.88
CA ALA A 459 -12.06 -11.33 3.15
C ALA A 459 -11.03 -12.21 2.46
N ASN A 460 -10.42 -13.10 3.24
CA ASN A 460 -9.44 -14.05 2.75
C ASN A 460 -9.77 -15.47 3.22
N VAL A 461 -9.44 -16.44 2.38
CA VAL A 461 -9.49 -17.87 2.72
C VAL A 461 -8.08 -18.44 2.64
N PHE A 462 -7.64 -19.07 3.71
CA PHE A 462 -6.36 -19.76 3.80
C PHE A 462 -6.59 -21.25 3.76
N LEU A 463 -6.32 -21.88 2.62
CA LEU A 463 -6.35 -23.33 2.48
C LEU A 463 -4.98 -23.91 2.83
N MET A 464 -4.89 -24.67 3.91
CA MET A 464 -3.69 -25.37 4.35
C MET A 464 -3.88 -26.87 4.16
N SER A 465 -3.17 -27.48 3.20
CA SER A 465 -3.39 -28.88 2.84
C SER A 465 -2.12 -29.58 2.35
N GLY A 466 -2.12 -30.91 2.47
CA GLY A 466 -1.15 -31.78 1.80
C GLY A 466 -1.41 -31.93 0.30
N GLY A 467 -2.34 -31.17 -0.29
CA GLY A 467 -2.51 -31.02 -1.75
C GLY A 467 -3.10 -32.22 -2.47
N HIS A 468 -3.61 -33.22 -1.77
CA HIS A 468 -4.28 -34.36 -2.39
C HIS A 468 -5.78 -34.13 -2.43
N GLN A 469 -6.46 -34.57 -3.49
CA GLN A 469 -7.91 -34.56 -3.60
C GLN A 469 -8.36 -35.96 -4.00
N SER A 470 -9.31 -36.53 -3.27
CA SER A 470 -9.90 -37.81 -3.65
C SER A 470 -10.73 -37.65 -4.93
N SER A 471 -10.66 -38.64 -5.83
CA SER A 471 -11.47 -38.64 -7.05
C SER A 471 -12.97 -38.70 -6.76
N ALA A 472 -13.36 -39.28 -5.62
CA ALA A 472 -14.76 -39.41 -5.19
C ALA A 472 -15.37 -38.10 -4.67
N SER A 473 -14.55 -37.14 -4.22
CA SER A 473 -15.03 -35.85 -3.68
C SER A 473 -15.24 -34.76 -4.75
N GLY A 474 -14.99 -35.10 -6.02
CA GLY A 474 -15.09 -34.17 -7.15
C GLY A 474 -13.94 -33.15 -7.18
N ASP A 475 -13.85 -32.41 -8.29
CA ASP A 475 -12.73 -31.51 -8.51
C ASP A 475 -12.94 -30.15 -7.83
N ALA A 476 -12.06 -29.79 -6.88
CA ALA A 476 -12.03 -28.48 -6.24
C ALA A 476 -11.81 -27.34 -7.26
N ARG A 477 -11.19 -27.63 -8.41
CA ARG A 477 -11.01 -26.69 -9.54
C ARG A 477 -12.30 -26.37 -10.28
N HIS A 478 -13.43 -26.99 -9.96
CA HIS A 478 -14.74 -26.58 -10.49
C HIS A 478 -15.56 -25.70 -9.55
N LEU A 479 -15.09 -25.44 -8.32
CA LEU A 479 -15.80 -24.58 -7.38
C LEU A 479 -15.56 -23.09 -7.71
N ASP A 480 -16.60 -22.34 -8.04
CA ASP A 480 -16.49 -20.89 -8.27
C ASP A 480 -16.46 -20.15 -6.92
N PRO A 481 -15.34 -19.49 -6.56
CA PRO A 481 -15.24 -18.75 -5.30
C PRO A 481 -15.94 -17.39 -5.33
N GLY A 482 -16.44 -16.94 -6.48
CA GLY A 482 -17.01 -15.60 -6.65
C GLY A 482 -15.96 -14.50 -6.43
N LYS A 483 -16.42 -13.28 -6.10
CA LYS A 483 -15.55 -12.12 -5.79
C LYS A 483 -15.42 -11.82 -4.30
N ALA A 484 -16.08 -12.61 -3.46
CA ALA A 484 -16.25 -12.33 -2.04
C ALA A 484 -14.97 -12.51 -1.19
N ALA A 485 -14.00 -13.31 -1.65
CA ALA A 485 -12.72 -13.54 -0.98
C ALA A 485 -11.55 -13.76 -1.95
N THR A 486 -10.34 -13.46 -1.47
CA THR A 486 -9.10 -13.95 -2.10
C THR A 486 -8.69 -15.28 -1.45
N ILE A 487 -8.41 -16.30 -2.26
CA ILE A 487 -7.97 -17.62 -1.79
C ILE A 487 -6.45 -17.72 -1.88
N TYR A 488 -5.82 -18.07 -0.75
CA TYR A 488 -4.41 -18.37 -0.64
C TYR A 488 -4.26 -19.84 -0.27
N THR A 489 -3.37 -20.54 -0.97
CA THR A 489 -3.16 -21.97 -0.76
C THR A 489 -1.76 -22.24 -0.24
N PHE A 490 -1.67 -23.08 0.79
CA PHE A 490 -0.45 -23.44 1.48
C PHE A 490 -0.27 -24.96 1.43
N GLY A 491 0.77 -25.39 0.72
CA GLY A 491 1.10 -26.79 0.54
C GLY A 491 2.03 -27.30 1.64
N PHE A 492 1.71 -28.43 2.26
CA PHE A 492 2.51 -29.04 3.32
C PHE A 492 2.98 -30.45 2.96
N GLY A 493 4.31 -30.65 2.99
CA GLY A 493 4.96 -31.93 2.74
C GLY A 493 5.33 -32.19 1.27
N SER A 494 6.34 -33.05 1.07
CA SER A 494 6.99 -33.33 -0.22
C SER A 494 6.08 -33.90 -1.31
N ASP A 495 4.95 -34.44 -0.91
CA ASP A 495 3.95 -35.09 -1.74
C ASP A 495 2.80 -34.15 -2.13
N THR A 496 2.81 -32.88 -1.71
CA THR A 496 1.79 -31.90 -2.14
C THR A 496 1.71 -31.80 -3.66
N ASP A 497 0.51 -31.83 -4.24
CA ASP A 497 0.30 -31.42 -5.64
C ASP A 497 0.30 -29.88 -5.75
N PRO A 498 1.39 -29.26 -6.25
CA PRO A 498 1.47 -27.81 -6.34
C PRO A 498 0.57 -27.25 -7.45
N ARG A 499 0.22 -28.06 -8.48
CA ARG A 499 -0.62 -27.61 -9.59
C ARG A 499 -2.05 -27.44 -9.13
N LEU A 500 -2.59 -28.44 -8.44
CA LEU A 500 -3.94 -28.36 -7.86
C LEU A 500 -4.07 -27.12 -6.95
N MET A 501 -3.09 -26.93 -6.05
CA MET A 501 -3.11 -25.82 -5.10
C MET A 501 -2.95 -24.45 -5.80
N ALA A 502 -2.12 -24.36 -6.84
CA ALA A 502 -1.99 -23.14 -7.65
C ALA A 502 -3.24 -22.82 -8.47
N ASP A 503 -3.85 -23.83 -9.10
CA ASP A 503 -5.09 -23.69 -9.88
C ASP A 503 -6.24 -23.19 -9.01
N ILE A 504 -6.35 -23.68 -7.77
CA ILE A 504 -7.36 -23.21 -6.81
C ILE A 504 -7.14 -21.73 -6.48
N ALA A 505 -5.90 -21.32 -6.16
CA ALA A 505 -5.58 -19.94 -5.80
C ALA A 505 -5.83 -18.96 -6.97
N ALA A 506 -5.45 -19.37 -8.19
CA ALA A 506 -5.54 -18.56 -9.40
C ALA A 506 -6.97 -18.18 -9.81
N LYS A 507 -7.99 -18.81 -9.21
CA LYS A 507 -9.41 -18.45 -9.44
C LYS A 507 -9.80 -17.10 -8.85
N THR A 508 -9.04 -16.59 -7.89
CA THR A 508 -9.33 -15.32 -7.24
C THR A 508 -8.26 -14.27 -7.58
N PRO A 509 -8.63 -13.00 -7.82
CA PRO A 509 -7.65 -11.95 -8.06
C PRO A 509 -6.68 -11.80 -6.89
N GLY A 510 -5.38 -11.94 -7.15
CA GLY A 510 -4.34 -11.83 -6.12
C GLY A 510 -4.11 -13.11 -5.29
N GLY A 511 -4.84 -14.19 -5.57
CA GLY A 511 -4.58 -15.49 -4.95
C GLY A 511 -3.23 -16.06 -5.38
N SER A 512 -2.55 -16.70 -4.43
CA SER A 512 -1.23 -17.30 -4.67
C SER A 512 -1.06 -18.61 -3.92
N PHE A 513 -0.23 -19.48 -4.48
CA PHE A 513 0.22 -20.70 -3.82
C PHE A 513 1.58 -20.51 -3.18
N THR A 514 1.76 -21.06 -1.97
CA THR A 514 3.05 -21.11 -1.28
C THR A 514 3.32 -22.50 -0.74
N TYR A 515 4.51 -23.01 -1.01
CA TYR A 515 4.95 -24.31 -0.54
C TYR A 515 5.72 -24.15 0.78
N LEU A 516 5.27 -24.85 1.83
CA LEU A 516 5.84 -24.80 3.18
C LEU A 516 6.37 -26.20 3.55
N SER A 517 7.68 -26.41 3.40
CA SER A 517 8.33 -27.70 3.63
C SER A 517 8.23 -28.20 5.08
N ASP A 518 8.28 -27.31 6.07
CA ASP A 518 8.34 -27.63 7.50
C ASP A 518 7.79 -26.53 8.44
N GLY A 519 7.32 -25.40 7.90
CA GLY A 519 6.85 -24.26 8.69
C GLY A 519 7.98 -23.36 9.25
N SER A 520 9.21 -23.46 8.75
CA SER A 520 10.34 -22.63 9.19
C SER A 520 10.32 -21.18 8.66
N ASN A 521 9.69 -20.94 7.50
CA ASN A 521 9.64 -19.62 6.85
C ASN A 521 8.25 -18.94 6.86
N LEU A 522 7.44 -19.18 7.91
CA LEU A 522 6.07 -18.68 7.99
C LEU A 522 6.00 -17.15 7.93
N SER A 523 6.88 -16.44 8.65
CA SER A 523 6.89 -14.97 8.67
C SER A 523 7.07 -14.37 7.28
N LEU A 524 8.06 -14.83 6.52
CA LEU A 524 8.33 -14.33 5.16
C LEU A 524 7.20 -14.71 4.20
N ALA A 525 6.73 -15.97 4.28
CA ALA A 525 5.63 -16.47 3.47
C ALA A 525 4.34 -15.67 3.68
N PHE A 526 3.95 -15.35 4.91
CA PHE A 526 2.71 -14.60 5.17
C PHE A 526 2.89 -13.08 5.02
N ALA A 527 4.10 -12.53 5.25
CA ALA A 527 4.41 -11.11 5.07
C ALA A 527 4.32 -10.66 3.61
N GLN A 528 4.80 -11.50 2.68
CA GLN A 528 4.78 -11.19 1.24
C GLN A 528 3.37 -11.28 0.64
N LEU A 529 2.51 -12.08 1.25
CA LEU A 529 1.19 -12.41 0.69
C LEU A 529 0.08 -11.49 1.15
N LEU A 530 0.24 -10.85 2.32
CA LEU A 530 -0.85 -10.11 2.93
C LEU A 530 -0.43 -8.72 3.41
N PRO A 531 -0.85 -7.67 2.68
CA PRO A 531 -0.92 -6.29 3.19
C PRO A 531 -1.81 -6.14 4.44
N GLY A 532 -2.53 -7.21 4.82
CA GLY A 532 -3.39 -7.30 5.98
C GLY A 532 -3.17 -8.56 6.84
N LEU A 533 -1.97 -9.10 6.96
CA LEU A 533 -1.59 -9.93 8.13
C LEU A 533 -0.71 -9.10 9.05
N LEU A 534 0.17 -8.31 8.44
CA LEU A 534 1.20 -7.56 9.10
C LEU A 534 0.98 -6.08 8.77
N THR A 535 0.66 -5.28 9.80
CA THR A 535 0.57 -3.83 9.59
C THR A 535 1.98 -3.30 9.39
N VAL A 536 2.29 -2.77 8.22
CA VAL A 536 3.55 -2.05 8.01
C VAL A 536 3.56 -0.82 8.91
N VAL A 537 4.41 -0.83 9.93
CA VAL A 537 4.57 0.28 10.88
C VAL A 537 5.53 1.30 10.32
N ALA A 538 6.60 0.83 9.69
CA ALA A 538 7.62 1.66 9.10
C ALA A 538 8.24 1.01 7.85
N GLN A 539 8.59 1.84 6.88
CA GLN A 539 9.29 1.46 5.65
C GLN A 539 10.64 2.17 5.57
N ASP A 540 11.58 1.60 4.84
CA ASP A 540 12.94 2.15 4.68
C ASP A 540 13.61 2.43 6.05
N VAL A 541 13.44 1.48 6.97
CA VAL A 541 14.02 1.55 8.31
C VAL A 541 15.53 1.40 8.20
N ARG A 542 16.23 2.40 8.70
CA ARG A 542 17.68 2.50 8.70
C ARG A 542 18.17 2.84 10.10
N LEU A 543 19.12 2.06 10.58
CA LEU A 543 19.90 2.38 11.78
C LEU A 543 21.19 3.05 11.31
N ILE A 544 21.45 4.25 11.81
CA ILE A 544 22.68 5.00 11.58
C ILE A 544 23.51 4.91 12.85
N ILE A 545 24.76 4.48 12.71
CA ILE A 545 25.74 4.40 13.80
C ILE A 545 26.86 5.38 13.45
N THR A 546 27.10 6.37 14.31
CA THR A 546 28.15 7.38 14.13
C THR A 546 29.23 7.13 15.18
N PRO A 547 30.32 6.42 14.85
CA PRO A 547 31.33 6.06 15.82
C PRO A 547 32.23 7.24 16.19
N ASN A 548 32.66 7.30 17.44
CA ASN A 548 33.57 8.35 17.93
C ASN A 548 35.04 7.95 17.69
N THR A 549 35.49 8.00 16.43
CA THR A 549 36.82 7.50 16.03
C THR A 549 37.94 8.54 16.06
N GLU A 550 37.64 9.82 15.84
CA GLU A 550 38.67 10.88 15.75
C GLU A 550 39.21 11.27 17.13
N ASP A 551 38.33 11.69 18.04
CA ASP A 551 38.68 12.15 19.39
C ASP A 551 38.37 11.12 20.50
N GLY A 552 37.81 9.96 20.12
CA GLY A 552 37.35 8.94 21.04
C GLY A 552 38.16 7.65 21.06
N ASP A 553 37.70 6.73 21.90
CA ASP A 553 38.34 5.45 22.22
C ASP A 553 38.12 4.35 21.17
N VAL A 554 37.29 4.60 20.16
CA VAL A 554 36.93 3.62 19.14
C VAL A 554 37.96 3.63 18.01
N ASP A 555 38.50 2.45 17.68
CA ASP A 555 39.40 2.22 16.55
C ASP A 555 38.61 1.83 15.29
N ALA A 556 37.69 0.86 15.42
CA ALA A 556 36.86 0.39 14.32
C ALA A 556 35.53 -0.20 14.81
N VAL A 557 34.54 -0.27 13.91
CA VAL A 557 33.21 -0.80 14.18
C VAL A 557 32.79 -1.82 13.13
N HIS A 558 32.28 -2.96 13.59
CA HIS A 558 31.75 -4.02 12.75
C HIS A 558 30.30 -4.31 13.11
N VAL A 559 29.42 -4.40 12.11
CA VAL A 559 28.00 -4.71 12.33
C VAL A 559 27.69 -6.13 11.86
N GLN A 560 27.08 -6.91 12.74
CA GLN A 560 26.67 -8.29 12.48
C GLN A 560 25.16 -8.45 12.62
N GLY A 561 24.56 -9.24 11.73
CA GLY A 561 23.16 -9.66 11.83
C GLY A 561 22.98 -10.96 12.62
N PRO A 562 21.74 -11.32 12.97
CA PRO A 562 21.42 -12.62 13.54
C PRO A 562 21.93 -13.76 12.65
N ARG A 563 22.22 -14.93 13.22
CA ARG A 563 22.75 -16.11 12.49
C ARG A 563 21.96 -16.37 11.19
N GLY A 564 22.63 -16.19 10.04
CA GLY A 564 22.05 -16.40 8.71
C GLY A 564 21.47 -15.16 8.00
N VAL A 565 21.49 -13.98 8.63
CA VAL A 565 20.97 -12.72 8.06
C VAL A 565 22.13 -11.76 7.76
N VAL A 566 22.29 -11.39 6.49
CA VAL A 566 23.27 -10.38 6.04
C VAL A 566 22.54 -9.07 5.78
N PHE A 567 22.75 -8.06 6.62
CA PHE A 567 22.22 -6.72 6.37
C PHE A 567 23.00 -6.04 5.25
N LYS A 568 22.30 -5.28 4.39
CA LYS A 568 22.96 -4.39 3.43
C LYS A 568 23.47 -3.16 4.19
N GLN A 569 24.78 -2.97 4.16
CA GLN A 569 25.47 -1.88 4.83
C GLN A 569 26.08 -0.92 3.80
N SER A 570 26.07 0.37 4.11
CA SER A 570 26.84 1.37 3.37
C SER A 570 27.60 2.26 4.34
N THR A 571 28.89 2.43 4.10
CA THR A 571 29.77 3.32 4.85
C THR A 571 30.16 4.47 3.93
N ASP A 572 29.95 5.71 4.36
CA ASP A 572 30.43 6.89 3.64
C ASP A 572 31.96 6.99 3.82
N ALA A 573 32.70 7.03 2.72
CA ALA A 573 34.16 7.04 2.70
C ALA A 573 34.79 8.35 3.24
N VAL A 574 33.97 9.37 3.54
CA VAL A 574 34.44 10.69 3.98
C VAL A 574 33.94 11.06 5.39
N THR A 575 32.82 10.53 5.89
CA THR A 575 32.15 11.06 7.10
C THR A 575 32.09 10.16 8.33
N GLY A 576 32.25 8.83 8.25
CA GLY A 576 32.27 7.95 9.44
C GLY A 576 30.98 7.21 9.84
N PRO A 577 29.74 7.62 9.49
CA PRO A 577 28.55 6.86 9.87
C PRO A 577 28.36 5.56 9.07
N ILE A 578 28.02 4.49 9.79
CA ILE A 578 27.62 3.19 9.24
C ILE A 578 26.09 3.17 9.16
N THR A 579 25.54 2.98 7.96
CA THR A 579 24.10 2.81 7.76
C THR A 579 23.75 1.35 7.57
N VAL A 580 22.91 0.81 8.46
CA VAL A 580 22.38 -0.55 8.41
C VAL A 580 20.96 -0.50 7.87
N ASN A 581 20.71 -1.12 6.72
CA ASN A 581 19.37 -1.16 6.12
C ASN A 581 18.58 -2.36 6.67
N LEU A 582 17.49 -2.04 7.39
CA LEU A 582 16.60 -3.00 8.04
C LEU A 582 15.30 -3.23 7.24
N GLY A 583 15.10 -2.47 6.15
CA GLY A 583 14.00 -2.67 5.23
C GLY A 583 12.67 -2.18 5.79
N THR A 584 11.70 -3.08 5.94
CA THR A 584 10.33 -2.76 6.38
C THR A 584 10.07 -3.42 7.72
N LEU A 585 9.51 -2.67 8.67
CA LEU A 585 9.18 -3.14 10.01
C LEU A 585 7.66 -3.22 10.17
N ASN A 586 7.16 -4.39 10.51
CA ASN A 586 5.74 -4.66 10.71
C ASN A 586 5.34 -4.59 12.19
N ALA A 587 4.07 -4.37 12.48
CA ALA A 587 3.54 -4.32 13.84
C ALA A 587 3.89 -5.58 14.62
N GLY A 588 4.49 -5.40 15.81
CA GLY A 588 4.98 -6.49 16.65
C GLY A 588 6.22 -7.21 16.10
N GLU A 589 6.89 -6.66 15.09
CA GLU A 589 8.20 -7.13 14.62
C GLU A 589 9.32 -6.46 15.44
N SER A 590 10.35 -7.26 15.72
CA SER A 590 11.60 -6.82 16.37
C SER A 590 12.76 -7.20 15.47
N HIS A 591 13.66 -6.26 15.21
CA HIS A 591 14.96 -6.51 14.58
C HIS A 591 16.07 -6.30 15.59
N ARG A 592 17.03 -7.22 15.60
CA ARG A 592 18.21 -7.18 16.47
C ARG A 592 19.46 -6.96 15.63
N VAL A 593 20.24 -5.96 16.02
CA VAL A 593 21.51 -5.61 15.38
C VAL A 593 22.60 -5.70 16.42
N VAL A 594 23.64 -6.48 16.15
CA VAL A 594 24.82 -6.57 17.02
C VAL A 594 25.92 -5.69 16.44
N VAL A 595 26.41 -4.76 17.24
CA VAL A 595 27.50 -3.84 16.88
C VAL A 595 28.71 -4.19 17.73
N GLU A 596 29.82 -4.46 17.07
CA GLU A 596 31.11 -4.80 17.69
C GLU A 596 32.06 -3.60 17.54
N PHE A 597 32.43 -2.99 18.67
CA PHE A 597 33.36 -1.88 18.77
C PHE A 597 34.75 -2.40 19.17
N LEU A 598 35.75 -2.13 18.35
CA LEU A 598 37.17 -2.34 18.67
C LEU A 598 37.71 -1.07 19.33
N LEU A 599 38.23 -1.18 20.54
CA LEU A 599 38.72 -0.06 21.34
C LEU A 599 40.24 0.06 21.28
N LYS A 600 40.73 1.29 21.28
CA LYS A 600 42.16 1.64 21.31
C LYS A 600 42.78 1.30 22.67
N ASP A 601 44.08 1.05 22.68
CA ASP A 601 44.85 1.01 23.92
C ASP A 601 45.14 2.45 24.38
N VAL A 602 44.60 2.79 25.55
CA VAL A 602 44.75 4.12 26.18
C VAL A 602 45.43 4.03 27.54
N SER A 603 45.99 2.87 27.89
CA SER A 603 46.62 2.61 29.18
C SER A 603 47.83 3.52 29.47
N ALA A 604 48.41 4.12 28.44
CA ALA A 604 49.47 5.12 28.57
C ALA A 604 48.95 6.54 28.91
N ALA A 605 47.69 6.83 28.59
CA ALA A 605 47.08 8.16 28.72
C ALA A 605 46.08 8.25 29.88
N ALA A 606 45.51 7.12 30.32
CA ALA A 606 44.57 7.04 31.42
C ALA A 606 44.97 5.93 32.40
N SER A 607 44.87 6.22 33.70
CA SER A 607 45.18 5.28 34.79
C SER A 607 44.00 5.03 35.73
N GLU A 608 42.92 5.78 35.59
CA GLU A 608 41.69 5.69 36.40
C GLU A 608 40.50 5.29 35.52
N ALA A 609 39.41 4.83 36.14
CA ALA A 609 38.21 4.46 35.42
C ALA A 609 37.44 5.68 34.92
N TYR A 610 36.87 5.61 33.71
CA TYR A 610 36.04 6.68 33.14
C TYR A 610 35.00 6.14 32.16
N GLU A 611 33.97 6.94 31.91
CA GLU A 611 32.92 6.63 30.93
C GLU A 611 33.35 7.10 29.54
N ALA A 612 33.49 6.15 28.61
CA ALA A 612 33.89 6.42 27.24
C ALA A 612 32.69 6.39 26.30
N VAL A 613 32.50 7.49 25.57
CA VAL A 613 31.48 7.59 24.52
C VAL A 613 31.96 6.88 23.27
N LEU A 614 31.28 5.79 22.90
CA LEU A 614 31.58 4.97 21.73
C LEU A 614 31.01 5.59 20.44
N GLY A 615 29.94 6.39 20.54
CA GLY A 615 29.32 7.08 19.42
C GLY A 615 27.82 7.26 19.59
N ASP A 616 27.15 7.71 18.52
CA ASP A 616 25.70 7.94 18.49
C ASP A 616 24.98 6.92 17.61
N ILE A 617 23.77 6.53 18.02
CA ILE A 617 22.84 5.76 17.19
C ILE A 617 21.56 6.53 16.91
N GLN A 618 21.08 6.42 15.68
CA GLN A 618 19.86 7.10 15.24
C GLN A 618 19.05 6.21 14.30
N LEU A 619 17.74 6.13 14.55
CA LEU A 619 16.78 5.51 13.63
C LEU A 619 16.20 6.53 12.66
N ILE A 620 16.18 6.15 11.38
CA ILE A 620 15.49 6.86 10.30
C ILE A 620 14.51 5.89 9.63
N PHE A 621 13.27 6.34 9.42
CA PHE A 621 12.27 5.52 8.74
C PHE A 621 11.13 6.36 8.14
N ASN A 622 10.34 5.76 7.26
CA ASN A 622 9.09 6.32 6.74
C ASN A 622 7.90 5.71 7.51
N ALA A 623 7.00 6.53 8.05
CA ALA A 623 5.81 6.05 8.76
C ALA A 623 4.62 7.02 8.65
N ARG A 624 3.39 6.51 8.57
CA ARG A 624 2.13 7.29 8.55
C ARG A 624 2.12 8.44 7.51
N GLY A 625 2.61 8.19 6.29
CA GLY A 625 2.69 9.21 5.23
C GLY A 625 3.72 10.32 5.49
N LYS A 626 4.46 10.27 6.60
CA LYS A 626 5.63 11.11 6.84
C LYS A 626 6.86 10.43 6.28
N TRP A 627 7.53 11.15 5.39
CA TRP A 627 8.82 10.75 4.84
C TRP A 627 9.94 11.16 5.79
N LEU A 628 10.91 10.26 5.97
CA LEU A 628 12.16 10.53 6.68
C LEU A 628 11.96 10.98 8.14
N VAL A 629 11.15 10.24 8.90
CA VAL A 629 11.05 10.41 10.35
C VAL A 629 12.42 10.08 10.96
N ARG A 630 13.03 11.05 11.64
CA ARG A 630 14.29 10.91 12.35
C ARG A 630 14.05 10.92 13.84
N GLN A 631 14.57 9.93 14.54
CA GLN A 631 14.58 9.95 16.01
C GLN A 631 15.74 10.80 16.52
N THR A 632 15.63 11.23 17.78
CA THR A 632 16.77 11.88 18.46
C THR A 632 17.92 10.87 18.55
N PRO A 633 19.16 11.26 18.22
CA PRO A 633 20.32 10.40 18.44
C PRO A 633 20.43 9.99 19.92
N GLU A 634 20.76 8.73 20.16
CA GLU A 634 21.06 8.20 21.50
C GLU A 634 22.55 7.87 21.58
N GLU A 635 23.19 8.35 22.65
CA GLU A 635 24.62 8.15 22.90
C GLU A 635 24.87 6.73 23.44
N ILE A 636 25.87 6.06 22.90
CA ILE A 636 26.37 4.75 23.35
C ILE A 636 27.65 4.99 24.13
N GLN A 637 27.68 4.55 25.38
CA GLN A 637 28.83 4.69 26.26
C GLN A 637 29.11 3.41 27.07
N ILE A 638 30.37 3.20 27.43
CA ILE A 638 30.80 2.09 28.29
C ILE A 638 31.85 2.55 29.31
N MET A 639 31.86 1.91 30.48
CA MET A 639 32.88 2.15 31.50
C MET A 639 34.21 1.51 31.08
N ARG A 640 35.30 2.28 31.10
CA ARG A 640 36.66 1.84 30.85
C ARG A 640 37.40 1.71 32.17
N THR A 641 37.98 0.55 32.48
CA THR A 641 38.60 0.25 33.79
C THR A 641 40.00 -0.36 33.64
N PRO A 642 40.94 -0.08 34.58
CA PRO A 642 42.27 -0.70 34.57
C PRO A 642 42.24 -2.22 34.81
N THR A 643 41.26 -2.68 35.59
CA THR A 643 41.00 -4.10 35.90
C THR A 643 39.54 -4.39 35.55
N PRO A 644 39.25 -4.80 34.30
CA PRO A 644 37.89 -5.09 33.87
C PRO A 644 37.33 -6.32 34.58
N SER A 645 36.02 -6.34 34.72
CA SER A 645 35.28 -7.48 35.26
C SER A 645 35.45 -8.69 34.33
N GLN A 646 35.67 -9.89 34.90
CA GLN A 646 35.70 -11.11 34.08
C GLN A 646 34.29 -11.36 33.55
N ALA A 647 34.18 -11.65 32.25
CA ALA A 647 32.91 -12.02 31.63
C ALA A 647 32.33 -13.24 32.37
N SER A 648 31.09 -13.14 32.86
CA SER A 648 30.36 -14.32 33.29
C SER A 648 30.04 -15.14 32.05
N ASP A 649 30.69 -16.29 31.87
CA ASP A 649 30.39 -17.29 30.82
C ASP A 649 29.01 -17.99 31.00
N ASP A 650 28.15 -17.46 31.87
CA ASP A 650 26.81 -17.98 32.13
C ASP A 650 25.77 -17.25 31.29
N GLU A 651 25.66 -17.60 30.00
CA GLU A 651 24.37 -17.76 29.29
C GLU A 651 24.50 -18.41 27.90
N HIS A 652 25.49 -19.28 27.71
CA HIS A 652 25.36 -20.36 26.73
C HIS A 652 24.70 -21.57 27.40
N ASP A 653 23.42 -21.78 27.06
CA ASP A 653 22.61 -22.99 27.29
C ASP A 653 21.63 -22.97 28.50
N VAL A 654 20.49 -22.28 28.37
CA VAL A 654 19.23 -22.75 28.97
C VAL A 654 18.06 -22.60 28.00
N ARG A 655 17.48 -23.76 27.66
CA ARG A 655 16.27 -24.01 26.88
C ARG A 655 15.01 -23.33 27.47
N ARG A 656 14.19 -22.71 26.62
CA ARG A 656 12.80 -23.13 26.30
C ARG A 656 12.15 -22.26 25.24
#